data_AF-A0DJM7-F1
#
_entry.id   AF-A0DJM7-F1
#
_cell.length_a   1.000
_cell.length_b   1.000
_cell.length_c   1.000
_cell.angle_alpha   90.00
_cell.angle_beta   90.00
_cell.angle_gamma   90.00
#
_symmetry.space_group_name_H-M   'P 1'
#
loop_
_entity.id
_entity.type
_entity.pdbx_description
1 polymer ?
#
loop_
_entity_poly.entity_id
_entity_poly.type
_entity_poly.pdbx_seq_one_letter_code
_entity_poly.pdbx_strand_id
1 'polypeptide(L)'
;MFKYQKRNTQMFKNSLQGLLSGLDVFGQPPVLRILKKSKFTTSTGFFCTSVITTICILYLIYQIIQLYDRKNPLVVFSEYQMTDTAPLPLLMNNFTMAISVANLSLNTLTTLNTHFTITVKNCIRVRLIDEQTGKTRIQQNCTEYPTEACDDKHFVTNVQKDYFQSINLGYTQCLNSDQWNNSPPNLQGQIAGKTYQYISIMVQQCKNSTSYNQCAPIESIQEELKTGYYVVHLSDNLVQMKQPGNPFQEYISLQYTTMSIANSKTIIQNLKVTNVITDKGLITEDKSESSSLIQYTNRESQEEYNDEFLVLHYITLDQRQGEYSRSYAKVQAILSTIGGLYQVLFLTIYSILSPLIQKFVNLQMANKLFRFENSNYSFDDDQIAQDNFIIQSPKQQSSQRVLDFDIKKSSFSKSLGRSLKSKNFEKIQDSKSMSEYLKSKKQSLNLTLRDIIIMSLGCKKKEKRQIQYATDKFMSKLDVAYIISKIYEIDKLKLVLLNEDQLQLFNYLPKPVIPSALFGDDAESKIKEIEAKKAYQFILQDEKSDLLKLQEAFVSFAKLKKKKELTQIDKNIIEILDEDIIELFYTLNKDQSKLDQIFNQKLSLNLQVSEPDFKKSHSIADVDYSDDQPNSIPYLRSRS
;
A
#
# COMPACT_ATOMS: atom_id res chain seq x y z
N MET A 1 58.54 -21.16 34.02
CA MET A 1 58.27 -19.83 33.42
C MET A 1 58.22 -20.06 31.91
N PHE A 2 57.08 -20.37 31.29
CA PHE A 2 56.13 -19.40 30.75
C PHE A 2 54.72 -20.02 30.72
N LYS A 3 53.97 -19.85 31.82
CA LYS A 3 52.51 -19.73 31.77
C LYS A 3 52.22 -18.36 31.13
N TYR A 4 51.11 -18.27 30.39
CA TYR A 4 50.57 -17.06 29.73
C TYR A 4 51.14 -16.68 28.36
N GLN A 5 50.77 -17.42 27.29
CA GLN A 5 50.67 -16.79 25.96
C GLN A 5 49.86 -17.53 24.88
N LYS A 6 48.93 -18.43 25.22
CA LYS A 6 48.01 -19.05 24.23
C LYS A 6 46.52 -18.95 24.58
N ARG A 7 46.15 -18.00 25.46
CA ARG A 7 44.76 -17.78 25.86
C ARG A 7 44.06 -16.63 25.11
N ASN A 8 44.80 -15.84 24.32
CA ASN A 8 44.30 -14.55 23.81
C ASN A 8 43.74 -14.58 22.37
N THR A 9 44.03 -15.58 21.55
CA THR A 9 43.49 -15.67 20.16
C THR A 9 42.15 -16.40 20.08
N GLN A 10 41.84 -17.30 21.03
CA GLN A 10 40.57 -18.03 21.06
C GLN A 10 39.43 -17.22 21.71
N MET A 11 39.75 -16.36 22.69
CA MET A 11 38.78 -15.42 23.28
C MET A 11 38.37 -14.33 22.29
N PHE A 12 39.31 -13.83 21.47
CA PHE A 12 39.01 -12.78 20.48
C PHE A 12 38.19 -13.31 19.31
N LYS A 13 38.46 -14.53 18.81
CA LYS A 13 37.63 -15.16 17.77
C LYS A 13 36.21 -15.49 18.24
N ASN A 14 36.06 -16.03 19.46
CA ASN A 14 34.73 -16.38 19.98
C ASN A 14 33.91 -15.15 20.40
N SER A 15 34.57 -14.08 20.87
CA SER A 15 33.92 -12.80 21.18
C SER A 15 33.48 -12.07 19.90
N LEU A 16 34.32 -12.06 18.85
CA LEU A 16 33.97 -11.49 17.54
C LEU A 16 32.84 -12.28 16.87
N GLN A 17 32.81 -13.61 17.03
CA GLN A 17 31.75 -14.47 16.48
C GLN A 17 30.41 -14.30 17.24
N GLY A 18 30.45 -14.00 18.55
CA GLY A 18 29.28 -13.60 19.33
C GLY A 18 28.75 -12.21 18.98
N LEU A 19 29.64 -11.26 18.67
CA LEU A 19 29.28 -9.90 18.26
C LEU A 19 28.75 -9.83 16.81
N LEU A 20 29.28 -10.68 15.91
CA LEU A 20 28.80 -10.85 14.52
C LEU A 20 27.45 -11.58 14.44
N SER A 21 27.17 -12.51 15.34
CA SER A 21 25.86 -13.20 15.41
C SER A 21 24.78 -12.37 16.13
N GLY A 22 25.16 -11.40 16.95
CA GLY A 22 24.25 -10.42 17.55
C GLY A 22 23.85 -9.27 16.61
N LEU A 23 24.60 -9.05 15.52
CA LEU A 23 24.25 -8.11 14.44
C LEU A 23 23.42 -8.75 13.32
N ASP A 24 23.18 -10.06 13.40
CA ASP A 24 22.26 -10.75 12.49
C ASP A 24 20.80 -10.51 12.92
N VAL A 25 20.32 -9.31 12.63
CA VAL A 25 18.90 -8.92 12.78
C VAL A 25 17.97 -9.81 11.93
N PHE A 26 18.53 -10.62 11.02
CA PHE A 26 17.83 -11.52 10.12
C PHE A 26 17.97 -13.00 10.48
N GLY A 27 18.52 -13.34 11.65
CA GLY A 27 18.65 -14.72 12.12
C GLY A 27 17.28 -15.43 12.12
N GLN A 28 17.05 -16.30 11.13
CA GLN A 28 15.79 -17.03 11.02
C GLN A 28 15.87 -18.33 11.84
N PRO A 29 14.93 -18.58 12.76
CA PRO A 29 14.93 -19.81 13.53
C PRO A 29 14.74 -21.03 12.61
N PRO A 30 15.28 -22.20 12.97
CA PRO A 30 15.07 -23.43 12.21
C PRO A 30 13.58 -23.78 12.19
N VAL A 31 12.92 -23.52 11.07
CA VAL A 31 11.49 -23.82 10.86
C VAL A 31 11.33 -25.30 10.58
N LEU A 32 10.74 -26.04 11.53
CA LEU A 32 10.31 -27.42 11.30
C LEU A 32 9.28 -27.43 10.17
N ARG A 33 9.63 -28.03 9.02
CA ARG A 33 8.75 -28.15 7.87
C ARG A 33 7.65 -29.17 8.17
N ILE A 34 6.42 -28.69 8.22
CA ILE A 34 5.24 -29.55 8.29
C ILE A 34 4.93 -30.07 6.89
N LEU A 35 4.82 -31.40 6.74
CA LEU A 35 4.47 -32.04 5.46
C LEU A 35 5.43 -31.71 4.30
N LYS A 36 6.72 -31.46 4.60
CA LYS A 36 7.74 -31.00 3.64
C LYS A 36 7.48 -29.61 3.02
N LYS A 37 6.48 -28.85 3.49
CA LYS A 37 6.17 -27.48 3.03
C LYS A 37 6.63 -26.43 4.04
N SER A 38 7.11 -25.28 3.56
CA SER A 38 7.53 -24.13 4.39
C SER A 38 6.40 -23.14 4.69
N LYS A 39 5.39 -23.07 3.82
CA LYS A 39 4.19 -22.23 3.98
C LYS A 39 2.94 -23.02 3.63
N PHE A 40 1.88 -22.78 4.39
CA PHE A 40 0.56 -23.31 4.10
C PHE A 40 -0.23 -22.30 3.28
N THR A 41 -0.54 -22.62 2.02
CA THR A 41 -1.32 -21.75 1.13
C THR A 41 -2.78 -22.19 1.11
N THR A 42 -3.69 -21.21 1.08
CA THR A 42 -5.14 -21.46 0.97
C THR A 42 -5.71 -20.72 -0.23
N SER A 43 -6.73 -21.29 -0.88
CA SER A 43 -7.44 -20.63 -1.98
C SER A 43 -8.09 -19.30 -1.52
N THR A 44 -8.62 -19.27 -0.28
CA THR A 44 -9.17 -18.06 0.34
C THR A 44 -8.11 -16.97 0.53
N GLY A 45 -6.89 -17.33 0.96
CA GLY A 45 -5.78 -16.39 1.10
C GLY A 45 -5.31 -15.79 -0.23
N PHE A 46 -5.33 -16.59 -1.30
CA PHE A 46 -5.05 -16.11 -2.66
C PHE A 46 -6.10 -15.08 -3.11
N PHE A 47 -7.39 -15.41 -2.94
CA PHE A 47 -8.49 -14.50 -3.29
C PHE A 47 -8.38 -13.15 -2.54
N CYS A 48 -8.15 -13.19 -1.23
CA CYS A 48 -8.03 -11.97 -0.42
C CYS A 48 -6.83 -11.12 -0.84
N THR A 49 -5.68 -11.74 -1.12
CA THR A 49 -4.49 -11.03 -1.63
C THR A 49 -4.79 -10.37 -2.97
N SER A 50 -5.46 -11.08 -3.88
CA SER A 50 -5.87 -10.55 -5.18
C SER A 50 -6.75 -9.31 -5.03
N VAL A 51 -7.77 -9.37 -4.15
CA VAL A 51 -8.68 -8.24 -3.89
C VAL A 51 -7.91 -7.01 -3.38
N ILE A 52 -7.01 -7.18 -2.40
CA ILE A 52 -6.18 -6.07 -1.88
C ILE A 52 -5.35 -5.47 -3.01
N THR A 53 -4.67 -6.30 -3.80
CA THR A 53 -3.84 -5.80 -4.90
C THR A 53 -4.65 -5.04 -5.94
N THR A 54 -5.83 -5.53 -6.31
CA THR A 54 -6.72 -4.86 -7.26
C THR A 54 -7.18 -3.51 -6.71
N ILE A 55 -7.59 -3.42 -5.45
CA ILE A 55 -8.00 -2.17 -4.81
C ILE A 55 -6.84 -1.16 -4.80
N CYS A 56 -5.64 -1.59 -4.40
CA CYS A 56 -4.47 -0.71 -4.37
C CYS A 56 -4.06 -0.23 -5.77
N ILE A 57 -4.15 -1.07 -6.80
CA ILE A 57 -3.86 -0.69 -8.19
C ILE A 57 -4.89 0.31 -8.71
N LEU A 58 -6.19 0.07 -8.47
CA LEU A 58 -7.24 1.01 -8.88
C LEU A 58 -7.08 2.37 -8.18
N TYR A 59 -6.75 2.36 -6.90
CA TYR A 59 -6.50 3.58 -6.14
C TYR A 59 -5.24 4.32 -6.61
N LEU A 60 -4.17 3.59 -6.96
CA LEU A 60 -2.97 4.16 -7.57
C LEU A 60 -3.30 4.87 -8.89
N ILE A 61 -4.05 4.21 -9.78
CA ILE A 61 -4.48 4.80 -11.06
C ILE A 61 -5.28 6.08 -10.82
N TYR A 62 -6.23 6.05 -9.88
CA TYR A 62 -7.02 7.22 -9.50
C TYR A 62 -6.13 8.39 -9.05
N GLN A 63 -5.16 8.14 -8.16
CA GLN A 63 -4.24 9.18 -7.67
C GLN A 63 -3.32 9.73 -8.77
N ILE A 64 -2.86 8.89 -9.71
CA ILE A 64 -2.06 9.34 -10.85
C ILE A 64 -2.87 10.24 -11.77
N ILE A 65 -4.16 9.94 -12.03
CA ILE A 65 -5.04 10.80 -12.82
C ILE A 65 -5.22 12.15 -12.12
N GLN A 66 -5.43 12.17 -10.80
CA GLN A 66 -5.54 13.41 -10.01
C GLN A 66 -4.26 14.25 -10.08
N LEU A 67 -3.09 13.61 -10.05
CA LEU A 67 -1.79 14.25 -10.21
C LEU A 67 -1.63 14.88 -11.59
N TYR A 68 -2.01 14.15 -12.64
CA TYR A 68 -1.95 14.64 -14.02
C TYR A 68 -2.87 15.84 -14.24
N ASP A 69 -4.12 15.74 -13.77
CA ASP A 69 -5.11 16.80 -13.86
C ASP A 69 -4.81 17.99 -12.92
N ARG A 70 -3.81 17.86 -12.03
CA ARG A 70 -3.45 18.87 -11.02
C ARG A 70 -4.66 19.34 -10.21
N LYS A 71 -5.52 18.40 -9.84
CA LYS A 71 -6.72 18.67 -9.06
C LYS A 71 -6.38 18.72 -7.57
N ASN A 72 -7.10 19.55 -6.83
CA ASN A 72 -7.03 19.67 -5.36
C ASN A 72 -5.61 20.01 -4.83
N PRO A 73 -5.05 21.17 -5.17
CA PRO A 73 -3.80 21.61 -4.55
C PRO A 73 -3.97 21.86 -3.06
N LEU A 74 -2.89 21.66 -2.32
CA LEU A 74 -2.73 22.18 -0.97
C LEU A 74 -2.46 23.69 -1.06
N VAL A 75 -3.28 24.48 -0.37
CA VAL A 75 -3.17 25.94 -0.37
C VAL A 75 -2.92 26.41 1.05
N VAL A 76 -1.84 27.18 1.22
CA VAL A 76 -1.52 27.89 2.47
C VAL A 76 -1.60 29.38 2.18
N PHE A 77 -2.28 30.12 3.05
CA PHE A 77 -2.44 31.57 2.93
C PHE A 77 -1.77 32.28 4.11
N SER A 78 -1.02 33.33 3.80
CA SER A 78 -0.42 34.24 4.77
C SER A 78 -0.62 35.68 4.30
N GLU A 79 -0.60 36.62 5.25
CA GLU A 79 -0.56 38.04 4.96
C GLU A 79 0.57 38.68 5.77
N TYR A 80 1.31 39.57 5.13
CA TYR A 80 2.34 40.37 5.77
C TYR A 80 2.15 41.83 5.39
N GLN A 81 2.68 42.72 6.21
CA GLN A 81 2.59 44.16 6.01
C GLN A 81 3.95 44.71 5.60
N MET A 82 3.99 45.47 4.49
CA MET A 82 5.19 46.18 4.06
C MET A 82 5.11 47.64 4.48
N THR A 83 6.19 48.19 5.02
CA THR A 83 6.25 49.62 5.41
C THR A 83 6.34 50.53 4.20
N ASP A 84 7.14 50.15 3.20
CA ASP A 84 7.28 50.83 1.91
C ASP A 84 7.18 49.79 0.79
N THR A 85 6.44 50.11 -0.27
CA THR A 85 6.32 49.25 -1.46
C THR A 85 7.00 49.89 -2.66
N ALA A 86 7.37 49.06 -3.64
CA ALA A 86 7.80 49.54 -4.95
C ALA A 86 6.61 50.22 -5.67
N PRO A 87 6.86 51.21 -6.56
CA PRO A 87 5.82 51.81 -7.37
C PRO A 87 5.22 50.77 -8.32
N LEU A 88 3.90 50.66 -8.33
CA LEU A 88 3.15 49.76 -9.18
C LEU A 88 2.49 50.55 -10.32
N PRO A 89 3.02 50.47 -11.56
CA PRO A 89 2.39 51.11 -12.71
C PRO A 89 1.11 50.39 -13.10
N LEU A 90 0.02 51.16 -13.21
CA LEU A 90 -1.25 50.70 -13.73
C LEU A 90 -1.23 50.85 -15.25
N LEU A 91 -1.04 49.74 -15.95
CA LEU A 91 -0.97 49.65 -17.40
C LEU A 91 -2.34 49.28 -17.96
N MET A 92 -2.64 49.68 -19.20
CA MET A 92 -3.93 49.36 -19.83
C MET A 92 -4.18 47.84 -19.99
N ASN A 93 -3.13 47.01 -19.94
CA ASN A 93 -3.25 45.56 -20.00
C ASN A 93 -3.55 44.88 -18.65
N ASN A 94 -3.31 45.55 -17.52
CA ASN A 94 -3.44 44.99 -16.17
C ASN A 94 -4.46 45.74 -15.31
N PHE A 95 -4.88 46.92 -15.77
CA PHE A 95 -5.81 47.79 -15.06
C PHE A 95 -6.71 48.51 -16.05
N THR A 96 -8.00 48.58 -15.71
CA THR A 96 -9.00 49.34 -16.47
C THR A 96 -9.83 50.16 -15.52
N MET A 97 -10.09 51.39 -15.91
CA MET A 97 -10.91 52.34 -15.14
C MET A 97 -11.73 53.18 -16.11
N ALA A 98 -13.05 53.10 -15.96
CA ALA A 98 -14.00 53.91 -16.72
C ALA A 98 -14.98 54.55 -15.74
N ILE A 99 -15.13 55.87 -15.79
CA ILE A 99 -15.84 56.65 -14.77
C ILE A 99 -17.03 57.34 -15.43
N SER A 100 -18.19 57.27 -14.80
CA SER A 100 -19.36 57.99 -15.27
C SER A 100 -20.22 58.49 -14.11
N VAL A 101 -21.13 59.38 -14.47
CA VAL A 101 -22.18 59.89 -13.61
C VAL A 101 -23.49 59.47 -14.26
N ALA A 102 -24.41 58.90 -13.49
CA ALA A 102 -25.66 58.35 -13.99
C ALA A 102 -26.86 58.90 -13.21
N ASN A 103 -28.02 58.91 -13.88
CA ASN A 103 -29.30 59.22 -13.23
C ASN A 103 -29.83 58.06 -12.39
N LEU A 104 -30.99 58.24 -11.75
CA LEU A 104 -31.65 57.20 -10.94
C LEU A 104 -31.98 55.90 -11.72
N SER A 105 -32.08 55.97 -13.04
CA SER A 105 -32.28 54.81 -13.92
C SER A 105 -30.97 54.17 -14.38
N LEU A 106 -29.83 54.57 -13.83
CA LEU A 106 -28.47 54.12 -14.18
C LEU A 106 -28.06 54.42 -15.64
N ASN A 107 -28.74 55.35 -16.31
CA ASN A 107 -28.28 55.86 -17.61
C ASN A 107 -27.22 56.94 -17.41
N THR A 108 -26.14 56.87 -18.18
CA THR A 108 -25.05 57.86 -18.12
C THR A 108 -25.54 59.25 -18.50
N LEU A 109 -25.16 60.26 -17.72
CA LEU A 109 -25.52 61.65 -17.98
C LEU A 109 -24.69 62.20 -19.14
N THR A 110 -25.37 62.90 -20.05
CA THR A 110 -24.76 63.51 -21.24
C THR A 110 -24.21 64.91 -20.97
N THR A 111 -24.34 65.39 -19.74
CA THR A 111 -24.09 66.77 -19.31
C THR A 111 -22.68 67.01 -18.77
N LEU A 112 -21.72 66.16 -19.15
CA LEU A 112 -20.31 66.36 -18.82
C LEU A 112 -19.80 67.70 -19.38
N ASN A 113 -18.99 68.40 -18.58
CA ASN A 113 -18.50 69.76 -18.80
C ASN A 113 -19.57 70.87 -18.84
N THR A 114 -20.87 70.55 -18.81
CA THR A 114 -21.94 71.57 -18.73
C THR A 114 -22.55 71.65 -17.34
N HIS A 115 -22.79 70.50 -16.68
CA HIS A 115 -23.36 70.43 -15.34
C HIS A 115 -22.34 69.99 -14.29
N PHE A 116 -21.43 69.08 -14.66
CA PHE A 116 -20.36 68.59 -13.80
C PHE A 116 -19.08 68.37 -14.59
N THR A 117 -17.95 68.33 -13.91
CA THR A 117 -16.64 67.98 -14.49
C THR A 117 -16.01 66.84 -13.69
N ILE A 118 -15.26 65.97 -14.38
CA ILE A 118 -14.49 64.88 -13.78
C ILE A 118 -13.01 65.23 -13.94
N THR A 119 -12.27 65.26 -12.84
CA THR A 119 -10.82 65.50 -12.85
C THR A 119 -10.10 64.31 -12.21
N VAL A 120 -9.10 63.77 -12.90
CA VAL A 120 -8.28 62.67 -12.37
C VAL A 120 -6.87 63.17 -12.12
N LYS A 121 -6.32 62.89 -10.94
CA LYS A 121 -4.96 63.26 -10.55
C LYS A 121 -4.22 62.04 -10.01
N ASN A 122 -2.95 61.87 -10.36
CA ASN A 122 -2.04 60.97 -9.66
C ASN A 122 -1.17 61.83 -8.72
N CYS A 123 -1.32 61.62 -7.41
CA CYS A 123 -0.65 62.39 -6.40
C CYS A 123 0.44 61.57 -5.73
N ILE A 124 1.64 62.15 -5.64
CA ILE A 124 2.78 61.63 -4.87
C ILE A 124 3.01 62.50 -3.64
N ARG A 125 3.05 61.87 -2.47
CA ARG A 125 3.37 62.49 -1.20
C ARG A 125 4.64 61.88 -0.62
N VAL A 126 5.68 62.69 -0.47
CA VAL A 126 6.99 62.28 0.06
C VAL A 126 7.22 62.90 1.44
N ARG A 127 7.66 62.08 2.39
CA ARG A 127 8.14 62.52 3.71
C ARG A 127 9.66 62.67 3.64
N LEU A 128 10.12 63.92 3.67
CA LEU A 128 11.54 64.27 3.71
C LEU A 128 11.92 64.59 5.16
N ILE A 129 13.04 64.05 5.64
CA ILE A 129 13.61 64.44 6.92
C ILE A 129 14.63 65.52 6.59
N ASP A 130 14.44 66.72 7.13
CA ASP A 130 15.39 67.81 6.98
C ASP A 130 16.64 67.50 7.82
N GLU A 131 17.78 67.31 7.16
CA GLU A 131 19.05 66.91 7.78
C GLU A 131 19.54 67.94 8.80
N GLN A 132 19.13 69.22 8.69
CA GLN A 132 19.56 70.28 9.59
C GLN A 132 18.67 70.45 10.82
N THR A 133 17.37 70.15 10.71
CA THR A 133 16.39 70.41 11.78
C THR A 133 15.83 69.14 12.43
N GLY A 134 16.08 67.96 11.83
CA GLY A 134 15.50 66.69 12.26
C GLY A 134 13.98 66.62 12.12
N LYS A 135 13.35 67.65 11.56
CA LYS A 135 11.89 67.73 11.37
C LYS A 135 11.48 67.08 10.06
N THR A 136 10.33 66.41 10.07
CA THR A 136 9.75 65.84 8.86
C THR A 136 8.98 66.90 8.08
N ARG A 137 9.35 67.14 6.83
CA ARG A 137 8.62 67.96 5.86
C ARG A 137 7.85 67.04 4.91
N ILE A 138 6.58 67.36 4.68
CA ILE A 138 5.75 66.65 3.70
C ILE A 138 5.72 67.49 2.42
N GLN A 139 6.08 66.88 1.30
CA GLN A 139 5.92 67.46 -0.03
C GLN A 139 4.88 66.65 -0.80
N GLN A 140 3.90 67.31 -1.39
CA GLN A 140 2.88 66.70 -2.23
C GLN A 140 2.94 67.31 -3.62
N ASN A 141 3.00 66.45 -4.64
CA ASN A 141 2.92 66.84 -6.04
C ASN A 141 1.80 66.02 -6.70
N CYS A 142 0.98 66.64 -7.52
CA CYS A 142 -0.12 65.96 -8.22
C CYS A 142 -0.04 66.27 -9.71
N THR A 143 0.00 65.23 -10.52
CA THR A 143 -0.09 65.34 -11.97
C THR A 143 -1.52 65.08 -12.41
N GLU A 144 -2.06 65.97 -13.23
CA GLU A 144 -3.40 65.81 -13.79
C GLU A 144 -3.36 64.87 -14.99
N TYR A 145 -4.32 63.95 -15.03
CA TYR A 145 -4.52 63.02 -16.13
C TYR A 145 -5.79 63.41 -16.88
N PRO A 146 -5.67 63.89 -18.12
CA PRO A 146 -6.83 64.27 -18.92
C PRO A 146 -7.66 63.03 -19.22
N THR A 147 -8.97 63.22 -19.17
CA THR A 147 -9.95 62.19 -19.51
C THR A 147 -10.54 62.43 -20.89
N GLU A 148 -10.88 61.36 -21.60
CA GLU A 148 -11.60 61.40 -22.87
C GLU A 148 -12.73 60.36 -22.86
N ALA A 149 -13.66 60.47 -23.81
CA ALA A 149 -14.72 59.47 -23.95
C ALA A 149 -14.10 58.08 -24.21
N CYS A 150 -14.59 57.08 -23.47
CA CYS A 150 -14.15 55.70 -23.66
C CYS A 150 -14.51 55.20 -25.07
N ASP A 151 -13.59 54.45 -25.64
CA ASP A 151 -13.66 53.88 -27.00
C ASP A 151 -12.79 52.61 -27.02
N ASP A 152 -12.90 51.79 -28.06
CA ASP A 152 -12.26 50.47 -28.17
C ASP A 152 -10.73 50.51 -27.96
N LYS A 153 -10.09 51.65 -28.28
CA LYS A 153 -8.65 51.88 -28.04
C LYS A 153 -8.23 51.76 -26.58
N HIS A 154 -9.15 51.97 -25.64
CA HIS A 154 -8.88 51.94 -24.20
C HIS A 154 -8.88 50.52 -23.61
N PHE A 155 -9.40 49.53 -24.36
CA PHE A 155 -9.59 48.17 -23.90
C PHE A 155 -8.65 47.23 -24.65
N VAL A 156 -7.62 46.74 -23.95
CA VAL A 156 -6.53 45.95 -24.55
C VAL A 156 -6.82 44.46 -24.48
N THR A 157 -7.25 43.97 -23.32
CA THR A 157 -7.46 42.52 -23.11
C THR A 157 -8.80 42.06 -23.69
N ASN A 158 -8.91 40.76 -24.01
CA ASN A 158 -10.16 40.20 -24.52
C ASN A 158 -11.29 40.35 -23.49
N VAL A 159 -10.99 40.16 -22.20
CA VAL A 159 -11.97 40.33 -21.10
C VAL A 159 -12.53 41.75 -21.05
N GLN A 160 -11.68 42.75 -21.22
CA GLN A 160 -12.09 44.16 -21.25
C GLN A 160 -13.00 44.41 -22.46
N LYS A 161 -12.58 43.98 -23.66
CA LYS A 161 -13.36 44.15 -24.89
C LYS A 161 -14.73 43.46 -24.80
N ASP A 162 -14.77 42.21 -24.37
CA ASP A 162 -16.00 41.44 -24.25
C ASP A 162 -16.98 42.10 -23.26
N TYR A 163 -16.48 42.62 -22.13
CA TYR A 163 -17.30 43.34 -21.16
C TYR A 163 -17.84 44.65 -21.74
N PHE A 164 -16.98 45.50 -22.32
CA PHE A 164 -17.36 46.83 -22.78
C PHE A 164 -18.19 46.82 -24.08
N GLN A 165 -18.09 45.76 -24.90
CA GLN A 165 -18.99 45.56 -26.05
C GLN A 165 -20.43 45.27 -25.64
N SER A 166 -20.64 44.71 -24.44
CA SER A 166 -21.98 44.35 -23.95
C SER A 166 -22.74 45.54 -23.35
N ILE A 167 -22.07 46.68 -23.13
CA ILE A 167 -22.65 47.86 -22.48
C ILE A 167 -22.60 49.08 -23.39
N ASN A 168 -23.59 49.97 -23.25
CA ASN A 168 -23.54 51.27 -23.90
C ASN A 168 -22.64 52.22 -23.09
N LEU A 169 -21.45 52.48 -23.62
CA LEU A 169 -20.46 53.36 -22.99
C LEU A 169 -20.96 54.80 -22.80
N GLY A 170 -21.85 55.30 -23.67
CA GLY A 170 -22.42 56.64 -23.57
C GLY A 170 -21.36 57.72 -23.33
N TYR A 171 -21.48 58.45 -22.21
CA TYR A 171 -20.56 59.51 -21.80
C TYR A 171 -19.54 59.08 -20.74
N THR A 172 -19.26 57.77 -20.64
CA THR A 172 -18.24 57.24 -19.73
C THR A 172 -16.86 57.74 -20.13
N GLN A 173 -16.10 58.21 -19.14
CA GLN A 173 -14.79 58.81 -19.29
C GLN A 173 -13.68 57.83 -18.92
N CYS A 174 -12.70 57.70 -19.81
CA CYS A 174 -11.48 56.94 -19.64
C CYS A 174 -10.28 57.91 -19.54
N LEU A 175 -9.15 57.45 -19.01
CA LEU A 175 -7.92 58.25 -19.11
C LEU A 175 -7.48 58.31 -20.56
N ASN A 176 -6.95 59.46 -20.99
CA ASN A 176 -6.44 59.62 -22.35
C ASN A 176 -5.39 58.53 -22.68
N SER A 177 -5.63 57.83 -23.79
CA SER A 177 -4.84 56.65 -24.16
C SER A 177 -3.36 56.95 -24.40
N ASP A 178 -3.03 58.12 -24.97
CA ASP A 178 -1.64 58.49 -25.29
C ASP A 178 -0.85 58.81 -24.02
N GLN A 179 -1.46 59.56 -23.09
CA GLN A 179 -0.84 59.86 -21.81
C GLN A 179 -0.70 58.61 -20.94
N TRP A 180 -1.71 57.72 -20.95
CA TRP A 180 -1.66 56.48 -20.18
C TRP A 180 -0.52 55.56 -20.65
N ASN A 181 -0.35 55.39 -21.97
CA ASN A 181 0.73 54.56 -22.51
C ASN A 181 2.13 55.15 -22.26
N ASN A 182 2.29 56.46 -22.34
CA ASN A 182 3.60 57.12 -22.15
C ASN A 182 3.98 57.30 -20.67
N SER A 183 3.01 57.56 -19.80
CA SER A 183 3.23 57.82 -18.37
C SER A 183 2.08 57.23 -17.53
N PRO A 184 2.06 55.90 -17.33
CA PRO A 184 0.99 55.24 -16.61
C PRO A 184 0.90 55.74 -15.16
N PRO A 185 -0.31 55.89 -14.60
CA PRO A 185 -0.46 56.27 -13.21
C PRO A 185 0.08 55.15 -12.31
N ASN A 186 0.71 55.53 -11.20
CA ASN A 186 1.34 54.60 -10.27
C ASN A 186 0.61 54.59 -8.92
N LEU A 187 0.60 53.44 -8.26
CA LEU A 187 0.23 53.29 -6.86
C LEU A 187 1.45 52.88 -6.05
N GLN A 188 1.65 53.48 -4.88
CA GLN A 188 2.84 53.18 -4.08
C GLN A 188 2.60 53.46 -2.60
N GLY A 189 3.08 52.55 -1.76
CA GLY A 189 3.22 52.74 -0.32
C GLY A 189 1.89 52.97 0.38
N GLN A 190 2.01 53.52 1.59
CA GLN A 190 0.89 53.77 2.49
C GLN A 190 1.00 55.17 3.11
N ILE A 191 -0.09 55.65 3.70
CA ILE A 191 -0.16 57.00 4.27
C ILE A 191 0.82 57.23 5.44
N ALA A 192 1.44 56.20 6.01
CA ALA A 192 2.51 56.32 7.01
C ALA A 192 3.94 56.19 6.42
N GLY A 193 4.07 55.70 5.19
CA GLY A 193 5.35 55.41 4.54
C GLY A 193 6.11 56.64 4.08
N LYS A 194 7.34 56.43 3.58
CA LYS A 194 8.22 57.50 3.07
C LYS A 194 7.63 58.13 1.81
N THR A 195 7.14 57.29 0.90
CA THR A 195 6.49 57.69 -0.34
C THR A 195 5.09 57.08 -0.38
N TYR A 196 4.09 57.90 -0.69
CA TYR A 196 2.72 57.49 -0.84
C TYR A 196 2.16 58.04 -2.15
N GLN A 197 1.78 57.15 -3.07
CA GLN A 197 1.19 57.50 -4.36
C GLN A 197 -0.21 56.92 -4.47
N TYR A 198 -1.15 57.74 -4.92
CA TYR A 198 -2.55 57.40 -5.06
C TYR A 198 -3.18 58.14 -6.24
N ILE A 199 -4.28 57.58 -6.74
CA ILE A 199 -5.12 58.25 -7.74
C ILE A 199 -6.27 58.92 -6.99
N SER A 200 -6.58 60.16 -7.38
CA SER A 200 -7.71 60.93 -6.88
C SER A 200 -8.59 61.29 -8.06
N ILE A 201 -9.85 60.88 -8.01
CA ILE A 201 -10.90 61.23 -8.97
C ILE A 201 -11.84 62.20 -8.27
N MET A 202 -12.05 63.37 -8.85
CA MET A 202 -12.89 64.41 -8.30
C MET A 202 -14.03 64.71 -9.28
N VAL A 203 -15.26 64.56 -8.80
CA VAL A 203 -16.47 65.01 -9.49
C VAL A 203 -16.93 66.28 -8.81
N GLN A 204 -17.00 67.37 -9.57
CA GLN A 204 -17.38 68.69 -9.07
C GLN A 204 -18.45 69.31 -9.97
N GLN A 205 -19.23 70.22 -9.41
CA GLN A 205 -20.19 71.02 -10.17
C GLN A 205 -19.44 71.89 -11.19
N CYS A 206 -20.03 72.10 -12.37
CA CYS A 206 -19.44 72.98 -13.37
C CYS A 206 -19.45 74.43 -12.84
N LYS A 207 -18.26 75.04 -12.77
CA LYS A 207 -18.09 76.45 -12.40
C LYS A 207 -17.46 77.21 -13.55
N ASN A 208 -18.07 78.33 -13.93
CA ASN A 208 -17.48 79.23 -14.91
C ASN A 208 -16.17 79.79 -14.35
N SER A 209 -15.12 79.77 -15.17
CA SER A 209 -13.79 80.26 -14.85
C SER A 209 -13.30 81.18 -15.96
N THR A 210 -12.17 81.87 -15.75
CA THR A 210 -11.57 82.71 -16.79
C THR A 210 -11.17 81.94 -18.05
N SER A 211 -11.02 80.61 -17.97
CA SER A 211 -10.67 79.73 -19.09
C SER A 211 -11.86 78.93 -19.66
N TYR A 212 -12.99 78.83 -18.96
CA TYR A 212 -14.15 78.04 -19.39
C TYR A 212 -15.48 78.66 -18.95
N ASN A 213 -16.36 78.97 -19.92
CA ASN A 213 -17.62 79.69 -19.69
C ASN A 213 -18.86 78.98 -20.27
N GLN A 214 -18.83 77.66 -20.44
CA GLN A 214 -19.93 76.90 -21.04
C GLN A 214 -20.78 76.12 -20.01
N CYS A 215 -20.71 76.46 -18.72
CA CYS A 215 -21.55 75.82 -17.71
C CYS A 215 -23.03 76.22 -17.86
N ALA A 216 -23.93 75.28 -17.55
CA ALA A 216 -25.37 75.50 -17.52
C ALA A 216 -25.80 76.43 -16.35
N PRO A 217 -27.02 77.00 -16.40
CA PRO A 217 -27.58 77.75 -15.27
C PRO A 217 -27.63 76.90 -13.99
N ILE A 218 -27.42 77.53 -12.83
CA ILE A 218 -27.31 76.82 -11.55
C ILE A 218 -28.57 76.01 -11.21
N GLU A 219 -29.75 76.48 -11.61
CA GLU A 219 -31.01 75.78 -11.40
C GLU A 219 -31.05 74.45 -12.18
N SER A 220 -30.56 74.46 -13.42
CA SER A 220 -30.45 73.25 -14.27
C SER A 220 -29.44 72.27 -13.69
N ILE A 221 -28.31 72.77 -13.18
CA ILE A 221 -27.29 71.96 -12.49
C ILE A 221 -27.88 71.30 -11.24
N GLN A 222 -28.63 72.07 -10.45
CA GLN A 222 -29.26 71.59 -9.22
C GLN A 222 -30.35 70.53 -9.47
N GLU A 223 -31.13 70.67 -10.54
CA GLU A 223 -32.16 69.70 -10.90
C GLU A 223 -31.57 68.37 -11.36
N GLU A 224 -30.59 68.41 -12.28
CA GLU A 224 -29.95 67.21 -12.84
C GLU A 224 -29.11 66.46 -11.81
N LEU A 225 -28.37 67.17 -10.96
CA LEU A 225 -27.47 66.60 -9.94
C LEU A 225 -28.14 66.44 -8.56
N LYS A 226 -29.46 66.64 -8.46
CA LYS A 226 -30.22 66.48 -7.21
C LYS A 226 -30.00 65.12 -6.58
N THR A 227 -30.11 64.07 -7.39
CA THR A 227 -29.88 62.67 -7.03
C THR A 227 -29.36 61.90 -8.23
N GLY A 228 -28.26 61.18 -8.06
CA GLY A 228 -27.71 60.31 -9.09
C GLY A 228 -26.76 59.27 -8.52
N TYR A 229 -26.07 58.59 -9.41
CA TYR A 229 -25.04 57.61 -9.07
C TYR A 229 -23.71 58.02 -9.65
N TYR A 230 -22.68 57.98 -8.83
CA TYR A 230 -21.29 57.93 -9.29
C TYR A 230 -20.96 56.48 -9.62
N VAL A 231 -20.51 56.22 -10.84
CA VAL A 231 -20.31 54.87 -11.39
C VAL A 231 -18.87 54.72 -11.84
N VAL A 232 -18.25 53.61 -11.46
CA VAL A 232 -16.87 53.24 -11.84
C VAL A 232 -16.85 51.78 -12.28
N HIS A 233 -16.41 51.55 -13.51
CA HIS A 233 -16.02 50.22 -13.97
C HIS A 233 -14.53 50.06 -13.70
N LEU A 234 -14.17 49.11 -12.84
CA LEU A 234 -12.79 48.89 -12.43
C LEU A 234 -12.39 47.43 -12.62
N SER A 235 -11.19 47.20 -13.15
CA SER A 235 -10.61 45.85 -13.22
C SER A 235 -10.41 45.26 -11.82
N ASP A 236 -10.67 43.97 -11.70
CA ASP A 236 -10.39 43.16 -10.52
C ASP A 236 -9.91 41.77 -10.93
N ASN A 237 -9.29 41.04 -10.00
CA ASN A 237 -8.81 39.70 -10.22
C ASN A 237 -9.34 38.75 -9.15
N LEU A 238 -9.99 37.68 -9.60
CA LEU A 238 -10.43 36.60 -8.73
C LEU A 238 -9.30 35.58 -8.57
N VAL A 239 -8.99 35.25 -7.31
CA VAL A 239 -7.94 34.29 -6.97
C VAL A 239 -8.50 32.86 -6.98
N GLN A 240 -8.25 32.11 -8.04
CA GLN A 240 -8.73 30.74 -8.25
C GLN A 240 -7.62 29.69 -8.13
N MET A 241 -7.44 29.18 -6.91
CA MET A 241 -6.38 28.21 -6.62
C MET A 241 -6.60 26.82 -7.23
N LYS A 242 -7.86 26.45 -7.50
CA LYS A 242 -8.23 25.14 -8.06
C LYS A 242 -7.95 25.02 -9.56
N GLN A 243 -7.84 26.13 -10.27
CA GLN A 243 -7.63 26.12 -11.71
C GLN A 243 -6.16 25.79 -12.03
N PRO A 244 -5.90 24.81 -12.92
CA PRO A 244 -4.54 24.54 -13.37
C PRO A 244 -4.03 25.72 -14.21
N GLY A 245 -2.80 26.15 -13.97
CA GLY A 245 -2.18 27.26 -14.71
C GLY A 245 -2.22 28.57 -13.93
N ASN A 246 -2.68 29.66 -14.57
CA ASN A 246 -2.75 30.99 -13.98
C ASN A 246 -3.80 31.00 -12.84
N PRO A 247 -3.42 31.35 -11.60
CA PRO A 247 -4.35 31.38 -10.47
C PRO A 247 -5.24 32.63 -10.45
N PHE A 248 -5.09 33.56 -11.40
CA PHE A 248 -5.87 34.78 -11.47
C PHE A 248 -6.82 34.76 -12.67
N GLN A 249 -8.07 35.12 -12.42
CA GLN A 249 -9.08 35.38 -13.44
C GLN A 249 -9.46 36.86 -13.38
N GLU A 250 -9.10 37.62 -14.42
CA GLU A 250 -9.49 39.02 -14.58
C GLU A 250 -11.01 39.14 -14.82
N TYR A 251 -11.62 40.14 -14.22
CA TYR A 251 -13.00 40.56 -14.51
C TYR A 251 -13.15 42.06 -14.27
N ILE A 252 -14.16 42.69 -14.87
CA ILE A 252 -14.49 44.10 -14.63
C ILE A 252 -15.64 44.18 -13.63
N SER A 253 -15.41 44.89 -12.53
CA SER A 253 -16.39 45.14 -11.48
C SER A 253 -17.08 46.48 -11.72
N LEU A 254 -18.41 46.48 -11.71
CA LEU A 254 -19.23 47.69 -11.72
C LEU A 254 -19.47 48.14 -10.28
N GLN A 255 -18.91 49.28 -9.92
CA GLN A 255 -19.14 49.93 -8.63
C GLN A 255 -19.98 51.18 -8.83
N TYR A 256 -21.00 51.37 -8.00
CA TYR A 256 -21.77 52.60 -8.00
C TYR A 256 -22.15 53.00 -6.59
N THR A 257 -22.16 54.30 -6.33
CA THR A 257 -22.62 54.87 -5.07
C THR A 257 -23.51 56.07 -5.33
N THR A 258 -24.45 56.32 -4.43
CA THR A 258 -25.34 57.47 -4.52
C THR A 258 -24.55 58.77 -4.38
N MET A 259 -24.96 59.79 -5.10
CA MET A 259 -24.49 61.16 -4.92
C MET A 259 -25.66 62.14 -5.02
N SER A 260 -25.47 63.28 -4.38
CA SER A 260 -26.45 64.37 -4.35
C SER A 260 -25.72 65.67 -4.24
N ILE A 261 -26.26 66.72 -4.85
CA ILE A 261 -25.74 68.08 -4.74
C ILE A 261 -25.68 68.62 -3.31
N ALA A 262 -26.45 68.06 -2.38
CA ALA A 262 -26.49 68.49 -0.98
C ALA A 262 -25.33 67.96 -0.12
N ASN A 263 -24.57 66.97 -0.61
CA ASN A 263 -23.55 66.29 0.20
C ASN A 263 -22.25 66.08 -0.57
N SER A 264 -21.13 66.15 0.14
CA SER A 264 -19.82 65.76 -0.38
C SER A 264 -19.52 64.34 0.09
N LYS A 265 -19.25 63.43 -0.85
CA LYS A 265 -18.92 62.03 -0.57
C LYS A 265 -17.45 61.76 -0.83
N THR A 266 -16.77 61.16 0.13
CA THR A 266 -15.40 60.65 -0.03
C THR A 266 -15.42 59.14 -0.09
N ILE A 267 -14.72 58.56 -1.06
CA ILE A 267 -14.62 57.13 -1.30
C ILE A 267 -13.14 56.75 -1.22
N ILE A 268 -12.78 55.76 -0.42
CA ILE A 268 -11.42 55.23 -0.32
C ILE A 268 -11.46 53.77 -0.73
N GLN A 269 -10.94 53.50 -1.93
CA GLN A 269 -10.81 52.18 -2.50
C GLN A 269 -9.37 51.68 -2.37
N ASN A 270 -9.17 50.63 -1.58
CA ASN A 270 -7.88 49.98 -1.43
C ASN A 270 -7.77 48.78 -2.36
N LEU A 271 -6.69 48.77 -3.14
CA LEU A 271 -6.23 47.64 -3.93
C LEU A 271 -5.10 46.92 -3.20
N LYS A 272 -5.10 45.60 -3.23
CA LYS A 272 -4.11 44.76 -2.55
C LYS A 272 -3.31 43.96 -3.57
N VAL A 273 -1.99 43.93 -3.42
CA VAL A 273 -1.14 43.00 -4.18
C VAL A 273 -1.26 41.61 -3.57
N THR A 274 -1.52 40.62 -4.42
CA THR A 274 -1.56 39.21 -4.03
C THR A 274 -0.56 38.43 -4.85
N ASN A 275 0.34 37.71 -4.17
CA ASN A 275 1.34 36.83 -4.74
C ASN A 275 0.90 35.37 -4.58
N VAL A 276 1.11 34.57 -5.63
CA VAL A 276 0.83 33.14 -5.63
C VAL A 276 2.08 32.40 -6.06
N ILE A 277 2.64 31.66 -5.10
CA ILE A 277 3.79 30.78 -5.28
C ILE A 277 3.25 29.38 -5.58
N THR A 278 3.44 28.90 -6.79
CA THR A 278 2.98 27.57 -7.22
C THR A 278 4.13 26.59 -7.32
N ASP A 279 4.12 25.52 -6.53
CA ASP A 279 5.02 24.36 -6.69
C ASP A 279 4.41 23.37 -7.69
N LYS A 280 5.03 23.26 -8.88
CA LYS A 280 4.61 22.36 -9.97
C LYS A 280 5.40 21.06 -10.00
N GLY A 281 6.35 20.86 -9.09
CA GLY A 281 7.26 19.74 -9.13
C GLY A 281 6.61 18.41 -8.75
N LEU A 282 6.87 17.37 -9.57
CA LEU A 282 6.32 16.02 -9.36
C LEU A 282 7.06 15.22 -8.28
N ILE A 283 8.36 15.50 -8.11
CA ILE A 283 9.27 14.80 -7.18
C ILE A 283 9.97 15.83 -6.27
N THR A 284 10.69 16.79 -6.86
CA THR A 284 11.33 17.91 -6.15
C THR A 284 10.45 19.15 -6.17
N GLU A 285 10.82 20.20 -5.44
CA GLU A 285 10.14 21.50 -5.53
C GLU A 285 10.51 22.22 -6.84
N ASP A 286 9.51 22.76 -7.52
CA ASP A 286 9.67 23.65 -8.69
C ASP A 286 8.68 24.81 -8.57
N LYS A 287 9.16 25.94 -8.03
CA LYS A 287 8.32 27.08 -7.63
C LYS A 287 8.28 28.14 -8.72
N SER A 288 7.07 28.56 -9.08
CA SER A 288 6.82 29.72 -9.94
C SER A 288 5.97 30.75 -9.21
N GLU A 289 6.37 32.02 -9.28
CA GLU A 289 5.64 33.14 -8.68
C GLU A 289 4.75 33.85 -9.71
N SER A 290 3.59 34.31 -9.26
CA SER A 290 2.67 35.13 -10.05
C SER A 290 2.01 36.15 -9.13
N SER A 291 1.89 37.40 -9.59
CA SER A 291 1.35 38.50 -8.78
C SER A 291 0.22 39.18 -9.52
N SER A 292 -0.81 39.61 -8.79
CA SER A 292 -1.90 40.39 -9.35
C SER A 292 -2.48 41.38 -8.34
N LEU A 293 -3.16 42.40 -8.85
CA LEU A 293 -3.83 43.42 -8.08
C LEU A 293 -5.30 43.03 -7.88
N ILE A 294 -5.76 43.01 -6.64
CA ILE A 294 -7.15 42.67 -6.29
C ILE A 294 -7.79 43.83 -5.53
N GLN A 295 -9.09 44.03 -5.72
CA GLN A 295 -9.86 44.96 -4.90
C GLN A 295 -10.03 44.38 -3.49
N TYR A 296 -9.76 45.19 -2.45
CA TYR A 296 -9.77 44.70 -1.07
C TYR A 296 -10.83 45.34 -0.20
N THR A 297 -10.82 46.67 -0.08
CA THR A 297 -11.83 47.39 0.70
C THR A 297 -12.30 48.63 -0.02
N ASN A 298 -13.58 48.94 0.16
CA ASN A 298 -14.18 50.19 -0.26
C ASN A 298 -14.81 50.84 0.99
N ARG A 299 -14.43 52.08 1.30
CA ARG A 299 -14.95 52.84 2.44
C ARG A 299 -15.54 54.14 1.95
N GLU A 300 -16.71 54.48 2.45
CA GLU A 300 -17.40 55.72 2.11
C GLU A 300 -17.59 56.58 3.36
N SER A 301 -17.40 57.89 3.21
CA SER A 301 -17.82 58.89 4.18
C SER A 301 -18.60 59.99 3.47
N GLN A 302 -19.53 60.60 4.18
CA GLN A 302 -20.41 61.63 3.65
C GLN A 302 -20.51 62.77 4.63
N GLU A 303 -20.38 63.98 4.11
CA GLU A 303 -20.46 65.24 4.85
C GLU A 303 -21.40 66.19 4.10
N GLU A 304 -21.79 67.29 4.74
CA GLU A 304 -22.50 68.39 4.07
C GLU A 304 -21.64 68.91 2.91
N TYR A 305 -22.28 69.38 1.83
CA TYR A 305 -21.57 69.85 0.65
C TYR A 305 -20.55 70.93 1.02
N ASN A 306 -19.29 70.70 0.66
CA ASN A 306 -18.15 71.54 1.04
C ASN A 306 -17.77 72.60 0.00
N ASP A 307 -18.65 72.86 -0.98
CA ASP A 307 -18.41 73.76 -2.11
C ASP A 307 -17.23 73.40 -3.04
N GLU A 308 -16.56 72.27 -2.83
CA GLU A 308 -15.43 71.82 -3.65
C GLU A 308 -15.80 70.65 -4.56
N PHE A 309 -16.34 69.57 -3.99
CA PHE A 309 -16.60 68.34 -4.74
C PHE A 309 -17.90 67.66 -4.31
N LEU A 310 -18.54 67.00 -5.26
CA LEU A 310 -19.67 66.10 -5.01
C LEU A 310 -19.15 64.72 -4.61
N VAL A 311 -18.15 64.22 -5.34
CA VAL A 311 -17.51 62.94 -5.07
C VAL A 311 -15.99 63.08 -5.16
N LEU A 312 -15.29 62.62 -4.13
CA LEU A 312 -13.84 62.50 -4.10
C LEU A 312 -13.47 61.04 -3.89
N HIS A 313 -12.98 60.39 -4.92
CA HIS A 313 -12.65 58.97 -4.91
C HIS A 313 -11.14 58.75 -4.97
N TYR A 314 -10.59 58.18 -3.91
CA TYR A 314 -9.20 57.77 -3.79
C TYR A 314 -9.04 56.30 -4.12
N ILE A 315 -8.15 55.98 -5.07
CA ILE A 315 -7.68 54.62 -5.33
C ILE A 315 -6.26 54.51 -4.78
N THR A 316 -6.07 53.61 -3.83
CA THR A 316 -4.86 53.49 -3.01
C THR A 316 -4.37 52.05 -2.96
N LEU A 317 -3.08 51.87 -2.67
CA LEU A 317 -2.53 50.54 -2.38
C LEU A 317 -2.64 50.23 -0.89
N ASP A 318 -3.11 49.03 -0.54
CA ASP A 318 -3.10 48.54 0.84
C ASP A 318 -1.68 48.16 1.27
N GLN A 319 -1.39 48.39 2.54
CA GLN A 319 -0.10 48.04 3.17
C GLN A 319 0.10 46.53 3.37
N ARG A 320 -0.99 45.76 3.41
CA ARG A 320 -0.97 44.29 3.54
C ARG A 320 -0.84 43.67 2.16
N GLN A 321 0.06 42.71 2.02
CA GLN A 321 0.17 41.88 0.83
C GLN A 321 -0.28 40.46 1.17
N GLY A 322 -1.05 39.86 0.26
CA GLY A 322 -1.47 38.47 0.39
C GLY A 322 -0.46 37.54 -0.28
N GLU A 323 -0.10 36.45 0.39
CA GLU A 323 0.75 35.41 -0.17
C GLU A 323 0.06 34.05 -0.07
N TYR A 324 -0.10 33.40 -1.22
CA TYR A 324 -0.63 32.06 -1.33
C TYR A 324 0.46 31.11 -1.78
N SER A 325 0.68 30.05 -1.01
CA SER A 325 1.51 28.93 -1.43
C SER A 325 0.60 27.79 -1.90
N ARG A 326 0.70 27.44 -3.18
CA ARG A 326 -0.07 26.40 -3.85
C ARG A 326 0.86 25.25 -4.22
N SER A 327 0.68 24.07 -3.63
CA SER A 327 1.47 22.88 -3.94
C SER A 327 0.59 21.69 -4.33
N TYR A 328 1.04 20.91 -5.31
CA TYR A 328 0.34 19.68 -5.71
C TYR A 328 0.92 18.47 -4.98
N ALA A 329 0.11 17.41 -4.87
CA ALA A 329 0.58 16.14 -4.34
C ALA A 329 1.78 15.65 -5.15
N LYS A 330 2.79 15.10 -4.48
CA LYS A 330 4.00 14.55 -5.13
C LYS A 330 3.91 13.04 -5.26
N VAL A 331 4.65 12.46 -6.20
CA VAL A 331 4.67 11.00 -6.41
C VAL A 331 5.06 10.25 -5.14
N GLN A 332 6.01 10.80 -4.37
CA GLN A 332 6.45 10.23 -3.09
C GLN A 332 5.31 10.14 -2.06
N ALA A 333 4.48 11.19 -1.98
CA ALA A 333 3.34 11.23 -1.07
C ALA A 333 2.27 10.20 -1.50
N ILE A 334 2.00 10.09 -2.80
CA ILE A 334 1.06 9.09 -3.34
C ILE A 334 1.53 7.67 -2.97
N LEU A 335 2.79 7.35 -3.23
CA LEU A 335 3.36 6.04 -2.88
C LEU A 335 3.31 5.76 -1.37
N SER A 336 3.55 6.78 -0.54
CA SER A 336 3.43 6.66 0.92
C SER A 336 2.00 6.35 1.36
N THR A 337 0.99 7.04 0.81
CA THR A 337 -0.43 6.78 1.15
C THR A 337 -0.87 5.37 0.74
N ILE A 338 -0.41 4.88 -0.41
CA ILE A 338 -0.72 3.52 -0.90
C ILE A 338 -0.04 2.47 -0.04
N GLY A 339 1.22 2.70 0.35
CA GLY A 339 1.94 1.83 1.26
C GLY A 339 1.23 1.70 2.61
N GLY A 340 0.78 2.83 3.17
CA GLY A 340 -0.02 2.86 4.40
C GLY A 340 -1.34 2.11 4.27
N LEU A 341 -2.07 2.32 3.17
CA LEU A 341 -3.32 1.61 2.89
C LEU A 341 -3.11 0.09 2.80
N TYR A 342 -2.09 -0.36 2.07
CA TYR A 342 -1.75 -1.78 1.95
C TYR A 342 -1.45 -2.40 3.31
N GLN A 343 -0.68 -1.72 4.16
CA GLN A 343 -0.35 -2.22 5.50
C GLN A 343 -1.60 -2.40 6.38
N VAL A 344 -2.52 -1.43 6.36
CA VAL A 344 -3.77 -1.51 7.14
C VAL A 344 -4.67 -2.64 6.63
N LEU A 345 -4.87 -2.75 5.31
CA LEU A 345 -5.68 -3.82 4.71
C LEU A 345 -5.06 -5.20 4.94
N PHE A 346 -3.74 -5.31 4.81
CA PHE A 346 -3.02 -6.55 5.09
C PHE A 346 -3.19 -6.97 6.55
N LEU A 347 -2.99 -6.05 7.49
CA LEU A 347 -3.07 -6.34 8.93
C LEU A 347 -4.49 -6.77 9.32
N THR A 348 -5.51 -6.06 8.85
CA THR A 348 -6.93 -6.39 9.13
C THR A 348 -7.32 -7.77 8.59
N ILE A 349 -6.98 -8.07 7.33
CA ILE A 349 -7.28 -9.38 6.72
C ILE A 349 -6.46 -10.50 7.37
N TYR A 350 -5.19 -10.24 7.67
CA TYR A 350 -4.33 -11.21 8.35
C TYR A 350 -4.86 -11.56 9.76
N SER A 351 -5.29 -10.56 10.54
CA SER A 351 -5.90 -10.78 11.86
C SER A 351 -7.15 -11.66 11.81
N ILE A 352 -7.95 -11.56 10.74
CA ILE A 352 -9.16 -12.38 10.55
C ILE A 352 -8.81 -13.78 10.03
N LEU A 353 -7.92 -13.90 9.05
CA LEU A 353 -7.60 -15.16 8.39
C LEU A 353 -6.65 -16.05 9.20
N SER A 354 -5.72 -15.48 9.95
CA SER A 354 -4.72 -16.22 10.74
C SER A 354 -5.34 -17.30 11.64
N PRO A 355 -6.35 -17.01 12.51
CA PRO A 355 -6.96 -18.04 13.34
C PRO A 355 -7.69 -19.12 12.53
N LEU A 356 -8.30 -18.77 11.39
CA LEU A 356 -8.99 -19.73 10.52
C LEU A 356 -8.01 -20.68 9.83
N ILE A 357 -6.90 -20.14 9.30
CA ILE A 357 -5.84 -20.91 8.65
C ILE A 357 -5.22 -21.89 9.66
N GLN A 358 -4.97 -21.46 10.90
CA GLN A 358 -4.40 -22.34 11.92
C GLN A 358 -5.30 -23.55 12.22
N LYS A 359 -6.62 -23.36 12.28
CA LYS A 359 -7.58 -24.47 12.47
C LYS A 359 -7.58 -25.42 11.28
N PHE A 360 -7.49 -24.88 10.06
CA PHE A 360 -7.44 -25.68 8.84
C PHE A 360 -6.14 -26.52 8.77
N VAL A 361 -4.99 -25.94 9.14
CA VAL A 361 -3.71 -26.65 9.23
C VAL A 361 -3.79 -27.80 10.24
N ASN A 362 -4.33 -27.55 11.43
CA ASN A 362 -4.47 -28.58 12.46
C ASN A 362 -5.35 -29.74 12.00
N LEU A 363 -6.46 -29.44 11.32
CA LEU A 363 -7.35 -30.47 10.75
C LEU A 363 -6.65 -31.31 9.69
N GLN A 364 -5.90 -30.69 8.78
CA GLN A 364 -5.18 -31.42 7.74
C GLN A 364 -4.04 -32.29 8.32
N MET A 365 -3.36 -31.81 9.36
CA MET A 365 -2.39 -32.63 10.09
C MET A 365 -3.04 -33.79 10.81
N ALA A 366 -4.15 -33.54 11.51
CA ALA A 366 -4.90 -34.55 12.22
C ALA A 366 -5.35 -35.68 11.28
N ASN A 367 -5.92 -35.34 10.12
CA ASN A 367 -6.33 -36.30 9.08
C ASN A 367 -5.15 -37.06 8.45
N LYS A 368 -3.93 -36.53 8.49
CA LYS A 368 -2.74 -37.20 7.96
C LYS A 368 -2.07 -38.11 8.98
N LEU A 369 -2.17 -37.81 10.27
CA LEU A 369 -1.50 -38.54 11.35
C LEU A 369 -2.40 -39.53 12.08
N PHE A 370 -3.72 -39.34 12.07
CA PHE A 370 -4.68 -40.13 12.82
C PHE A 370 -5.82 -40.61 11.94
N ARG A 371 -6.42 -41.73 12.33
CA ARG A 371 -7.71 -42.22 11.81
C ARG A 371 -8.80 -41.85 12.81
N PHE A 372 -9.97 -41.46 12.32
CA PHE A 372 -11.10 -41.05 13.16
C PHE A 372 -12.26 -42.03 13.03
N GLU A 373 -12.67 -42.62 14.15
CA GLU A 373 -13.82 -43.51 14.18
C GLU A 373 -15.10 -42.73 13.88
N ASN A 374 -15.84 -43.18 12.88
CA ASN A 374 -17.06 -42.52 12.41
C ASN A 374 -18.23 -42.99 13.27
N SER A 375 -18.76 -42.11 14.14
CA SER A 375 -19.90 -42.44 15.02
C SER A 375 -21.25 -42.50 14.29
N ASN A 376 -21.27 -42.59 12.96
CA ASN A 376 -22.51 -42.62 12.17
C ASN A 376 -23.08 -44.04 11.98
N TYR A 377 -22.71 -44.99 12.83
CA TYR A 377 -23.53 -46.16 13.11
C TYR A 377 -24.16 -45.99 14.49
N SER A 378 -25.29 -45.29 14.53
CA SER A 378 -26.23 -45.35 15.64
C SER A 378 -26.89 -46.73 15.60
N PHE A 379 -26.42 -47.64 16.46
CA PHE A 379 -27.32 -48.66 17.00
C PHE A 379 -28.17 -47.95 18.04
N ASP A 380 -29.47 -47.85 17.76
CA ASP A 380 -30.47 -47.52 18.77
C ASP A 380 -30.40 -48.59 19.86
N ASP A 381 -29.97 -48.20 21.04
CA ASP A 381 -30.24 -48.94 22.28
C ASP A 381 -30.51 -47.91 23.38
N ASP A 382 -31.66 -47.26 23.25
CA ASP A 382 -32.31 -46.63 24.40
C ASP A 382 -32.89 -47.75 25.26
N GLN A 383 -32.21 -48.07 26.36
CA GLN A 383 -32.75 -48.25 27.71
C GLN A 383 -31.74 -49.00 28.59
N ILE A 384 -31.17 -48.32 29.58
CA ILE A 384 -31.32 -48.60 31.03
C ILE A 384 -30.34 -47.73 31.83
N ALA A 385 -30.97 -46.82 32.58
CA ALA A 385 -30.65 -46.28 33.90
C ALA A 385 -29.18 -46.10 34.37
N GLN A 386 -28.86 -44.83 34.59
CA GLN A 386 -28.31 -44.24 35.82
C GLN A 386 -27.36 -45.10 36.67
N ASP A 387 -26.12 -44.62 36.79
CA ASP A 387 -25.61 -44.26 38.12
C ASP A 387 -24.63 -43.08 38.05
N ASN A 388 -24.88 -42.10 38.92
CA ASN A 388 -24.10 -40.89 39.09
C ASN A 388 -22.78 -41.19 39.79
N PHE A 389 -21.67 -40.66 39.29
CA PHE A 389 -20.57 -40.25 40.17
C PHE A 389 -20.04 -38.87 39.78
N ILE A 390 -20.35 -37.92 40.67
CA ILE A 390 -19.74 -36.59 40.77
C ILE A 390 -18.26 -36.80 41.12
N ILE A 391 -17.35 -36.23 40.32
CA ILE A 391 -15.98 -35.94 40.79
C ILE A 391 -15.64 -34.50 40.43
N GLN A 392 -15.64 -33.67 41.46
CA GLN A 392 -15.04 -32.34 41.51
C GLN A 392 -13.53 -32.44 41.25
N SER A 393 -13.01 -31.44 40.54
CA SER A 393 -11.60 -31.20 40.34
C SER A 393 -10.91 -30.76 41.65
N PRO A 394 -9.74 -31.33 42.01
CA PRO A 394 -8.83 -30.69 42.93
C PRO A 394 -7.72 -29.95 42.18
N LYS A 395 -7.51 -28.71 42.60
CA LYS A 395 -6.36 -27.86 42.28
C LYS A 395 -5.08 -28.43 42.89
N GLN A 396 -3.97 -27.99 42.29
CA GLN A 396 -2.57 -28.24 42.64
C GLN A 396 -2.24 -27.93 44.12
N GLN A 397 -1.47 -28.82 44.77
CA GLN A 397 -0.40 -28.43 45.69
C GLN A 397 0.67 -29.53 45.86
N SER A 398 1.90 -29.14 45.53
CA SER A 398 3.22 -29.47 46.11
C SER A 398 3.50 -30.77 46.88
N SER A 399 4.60 -31.41 46.43
CA SER A 399 5.77 -31.92 47.17
C SER A 399 5.77 -33.31 47.83
N GLN A 400 6.69 -34.13 47.28
CA GLN A 400 7.68 -35.02 47.92
C GLN A 400 7.24 -36.19 48.84
N ARG A 401 7.57 -37.38 48.31
CA ARG A 401 8.60 -38.35 48.79
C ARG A 401 8.11 -39.68 49.41
N VAL A 402 8.75 -40.72 48.84
CA VAL A 402 9.17 -42.02 49.37
C VAL A 402 8.33 -43.26 48.99
N LEU A 403 9.04 -44.13 48.25
CA LEU A 403 8.98 -45.58 48.08
C LEU A 403 7.93 -46.36 48.90
N ASP A 404 7.20 -47.27 48.25
CA ASP A 404 7.67 -48.67 48.22
C ASP A 404 7.02 -49.53 47.11
N PHE A 405 7.73 -50.62 46.83
CA PHE A 405 7.52 -51.66 45.84
C PHE A 405 6.28 -52.51 46.17
N ASP A 406 5.43 -52.85 45.18
CA ASP A 406 4.85 -54.20 45.17
C ASP A 406 4.35 -54.66 43.79
N ILE A 407 4.83 -55.85 43.42
CA ILE A 407 4.48 -56.59 42.21
C ILE A 407 3.15 -57.30 42.50
N LYS A 408 2.07 -56.91 41.81
CA LYS A 408 0.89 -57.77 41.63
C LYS A 408 0.61 -58.03 40.17
N LYS A 409 1.14 -59.17 39.71
CA LYS A 409 0.54 -60.01 38.67
C LYS A 409 -0.86 -60.42 39.11
N SER A 410 -1.88 -59.98 38.38
CA SER A 410 -3.24 -60.53 38.20
C SER A 410 -4.11 -59.32 37.82
N SER A 411 -4.84 -59.26 36.71
CA SER A 411 -5.52 -60.26 35.90
C SER A 411 -5.78 -59.65 34.52
N PHE A 412 -5.02 -60.04 33.49
CA PHE A 412 -5.28 -59.68 32.09
C PHE A 412 -5.67 -60.91 31.26
N SER A 413 -6.34 -61.87 31.90
CA SER A 413 -6.82 -63.10 31.28
C SER A 413 -8.30 -63.29 31.59
N LYS A 414 -9.16 -62.44 31.01
CA LYS A 414 -10.60 -62.71 30.84
C LYS A 414 -11.28 -61.57 30.07
N SER A 415 -11.05 -61.51 28.76
CA SER A 415 -11.97 -60.93 27.76
C SER A 415 -11.36 -61.06 26.35
N LEU A 416 -10.87 -62.25 26.00
CA LEU A 416 -10.47 -62.57 24.63
C LEU A 416 -11.32 -63.77 24.21
N GLY A 417 -12.53 -63.49 23.75
CA GLY A 417 -13.53 -64.53 23.51
C GLY A 417 -14.91 -64.00 23.16
N ARG A 418 -15.00 -62.99 22.30
CA ARG A 418 -16.23 -62.72 21.54
C ARG A 418 -15.87 -62.56 20.08
N SER A 419 -16.06 -63.66 19.36
CA SER A 419 -16.06 -63.77 17.91
C SER A 419 -16.93 -62.66 17.31
N LEU A 420 -16.30 -61.68 16.69
CA LEU A 420 -16.92 -60.86 15.66
C LEU A 420 -16.94 -61.69 14.38
N LYS A 421 -18.09 -62.27 14.08
CA LYS A 421 -18.35 -62.92 12.79
C LYS A 421 -18.21 -61.87 11.69
N SER A 422 -17.26 -62.12 10.81
CA SER A 422 -16.90 -61.26 9.71
C SER A 422 -18.02 -61.09 8.68
N LYS A 423 -18.12 -59.87 8.16
CA LYS A 423 -18.94 -59.55 6.98
C LYS A 423 -18.02 -59.09 5.85
N ASN A 424 -18.13 -59.79 4.73
CA ASN A 424 -17.84 -59.37 3.34
C ASN A 424 -16.37 -59.16 2.90
N PHE A 425 -15.48 -60.11 3.18
CA PHE A 425 -14.20 -60.21 2.44
C PHE A 425 -14.34 -60.82 1.03
N GLU A 426 -15.47 -61.46 0.71
CA GLU A 426 -15.68 -62.13 -0.59
C GLU A 426 -15.84 -61.19 -1.80
N LYS A 427 -16.04 -59.88 -1.60
CA LYS A 427 -16.26 -58.91 -2.70
C LYS A 427 -14.99 -58.27 -3.27
N ILE A 428 -13.82 -58.56 -2.72
CA ILE A 428 -12.56 -57.97 -3.19
C ILE A 428 -12.02 -58.84 -4.34
N GLN A 429 -12.38 -58.48 -5.57
CA GLN A 429 -12.02 -59.24 -6.77
C GLN A 429 -10.92 -58.57 -7.60
N ASP A 430 -10.79 -57.23 -7.53
CA ASP A 430 -9.85 -56.45 -8.35
C ASP A 430 -9.01 -55.43 -7.56
N SER A 431 -7.85 -55.06 -8.12
CA SER A 431 -6.91 -54.05 -7.57
C SER A 431 -7.55 -52.69 -7.25
N LYS A 432 -8.56 -52.28 -8.04
CA LYS A 432 -9.33 -51.05 -7.83
C LYS A 432 -10.23 -51.13 -6.59
N SER A 433 -10.94 -52.25 -6.41
CA SER A 433 -11.79 -52.51 -5.22
C SER A 433 -10.97 -52.61 -3.93
N MET A 434 -9.77 -53.18 -4.00
CA MET A 434 -8.81 -53.21 -2.88
C MET A 434 -8.32 -51.80 -2.53
N SER A 435 -8.01 -50.98 -3.53
CA SER A 435 -7.60 -49.58 -3.31
C SER A 435 -8.73 -48.72 -2.73
N GLU A 436 -9.99 -48.98 -3.09
CA GLU A 436 -11.18 -48.31 -2.54
C GLU A 436 -11.50 -48.79 -1.12
N TYR A 437 -11.29 -50.07 -0.81
CA TYR A 437 -11.35 -50.60 0.55
C TYR A 437 -10.31 -49.95 1.46
N LEU A 438 -9.05 -49.83 1.01
CA LEU A 438 -7.99 -49.15 1.75
C LEU A 438 -8.23 -47.64 1.92
N LYS A 439 -8.85 -46.98 0.94
CA LYS A 439 -9.26 -45.57 1.03
C LYS A 439 -10.45 -45.37 1.98
N SER A 440 -11.45 -46.26 1.96
CA SER A 440 -12.63 -46.16 2.84
C SER A 440 -12.31 -46.44 4.32
N LYS A 441 -11.25 -47.20 4.60
CA LYS A 441 -10.72 -47.42 5.96
C LYS A 441 -9.75 -46.33 6.44
N LYS A 442 -9.24 -45.46 5.55
CA LYS A 442 -8.58 -44.20 5.92
C LYS A 442 -9.64 -43.17 6.35
N GLN A 443 -10.27 -43.41 7.49
CA GLN A 443 -11.32 -42.54 8.01
C GLN A 443 -10.74 -41.17 8.41
N SER A 444 -11.14 -40.13 7.68
CA SER A 444 -10.71 -38.74 7.88
C SER A 444 -11.90 -37.82 8.18
N LEU A 445 -11.68 -36.74 8.91
CA LEU A 445 -12.68 -35.71 9.16
C LEU A 445 -12.87 -34.84 7.91
N ASN A 446 -13.99 -35.01 7.20
CA ASN A 446 -14.38 -34.15 6.09
C ASN A 446 -15.14 -32.92 6.62
N LEU A 447 -14.41 -31.85 6.94
CA LEU A 447 -15.00 -30.58 7.35
C LEU A 447 -14.73 -29.51 6.29
N THR A 448 -15.77 -28.78 5.92
CA THR A 448 -15.67 -27.64 5.00
C THR A 448 -15.27 -26.36 5.75
N LEU A 449 -14.86 -25.31 5.03
CA LEU A 449 -14.56 -23.99 5.63
C LEU A 449 -15.74 -23.44 6.45
N ARG A 450 -16.98 -23.67 5.97
CA ARG A 450 -18.20 -23.30 6.69
C ARG A 450 -18.32 -24.04 8.02
N ASP A 451 -17.99 -25.33 8.05
CA ASP A 451 -17.99 -26.12 9.28
C ASP A 451 -16.96 -25.64 10.29
N ILE A 452 -15.79 -25.17 9.83
CA ILE A 452 -14.74 -24.63 10.69
C ILE A 452 -15.16 -23.27 11.29
N ILE A 453 -15.86 -22.44 10.52
CA ILE A 453 -16.45 -21.18 11.01
C ILE A 453 -17.55 -21.49 12.04
N ILE A 454 -18.45 -22.43 11.74
CA ILE A 454 -19.51 -22.89 12.66
C ILE A 454 -18.92 -23.51 13.94
N MET A 455 -17.81 -24.23 13.83
CA MET A 455 -17.07 -24.80 14.97
C MET A 455 -16.41 -23.72 15.83
N SER A 456 -15.99 -22.62 15.21
CA SER A 456 -15.45 -21.44 15.90
C SER A 456 -16.53 -20.67 16.66
N LEU A 457 -17.78 -20.70 16.16
CA LEU A 457 -18.98 -20.14 16.80
C LEU A 457 -19.60 -21.04 17.88
N GLY A 458 -19.00 -22.21 18.19
CA GLY A 458 -19.39 -23.05 19.34
C GLY A 458 -20.26 -24.28 19.04
N CYS A 459 -20.61 -24.51 17.77
CA CYS A 459 -21.30 -25.72 17.31
C CYS A 459 -20.30 -26.87 17.00
N LYS A 460 -20.78 -28.10 16.78
CA LYS A 460 -19.92 -29.30 16.49
C LYS A 460 -18.82 -29.56 17.54
N LYS A 461 -19.23 -29.66 18.81
CA LYS A 461 -18.32 -29.84 19.97
C LYS A 461 -17.56 -31.17 19.95
N LYS A 462 -18.11 -32.22 19.33
CA LYS A 462 -17.48 -33.56 19.30
C LYS A 462 -16.27 -33.58 18.37
N GLU A 463 -16.43 -33.09 17.15
CA GLU A 463 -15.40 -32.98 16.12
C GLU A 463 -14.30 -32.01 16.57
N LYS A 464 -14.68 -30.89 17.21
CA LYS A 464 -13.73 -29.95 17.83
C LYS A 464 -12.83 -30.64 18.87
N ARG A 465 -13.41 -31.48 19.74
CA ARG A 465 -12.66 -32.24 20.75
C ARG A 465 -11.74 -33.28 20.12
N GLN A 466 -12.17 -33.97 19.06
CA GLN A 466 -11.34 -34.93 18.33
C GLN A 466 -10.12 -34.26 17.67
N ILE A 467 -10.33 -33.12 17.01
CA ILE A 467 -9.23 -32.34 16.39
C ILE A 467 -8.29 -31.82 17.46
N GLN A 468 -8.81 -31.33 18.58
CA GLN A 468 -7.99 -30.82 19.69
C GLN A 468 -7.14 -31.94 20.30
N TYR A 469 -7.72 -33.10 20.57
CA TYR A 469 -6.99 -34.27 21.05
C TYR A 469 -5.88 -34.71 20.09
N ALA A 470 -6.19 -34.81 18.79
CA ALA A 470 -5.20 -35.12 17.76
C ALA A 470 -4.08 -34.06 17.71
N THR A 471 -4.45 -32.78 17.82
CA THR A 471 -3.50 -31.65 17.85
C THR A 471 -2.54 -31.75 19.02
N ASP A 472 -3.05 -31.95 20.23
CA ASP A 472 -2.22 -32.05 21.43
C ASP A 472 -1.27 -33.27 21.33
N LYS A 473 -1.76 -34.39 20.78
CA LYS A 473 -0.95 -35.59 20.57
C LYS A 473 0.16 -35.39 19.54
N PHE A 474 -0.10 -34.85 18.36
CA PHE A 474 1.00 -34.67 17.39
C PHE A 474 1.94 -33.54 17.79
N MET A 475 1.44 -32.45 18.39
CA MET A 475 2.30 -31.35 18.85
C MET A 475 3.28 -31.82 19.92
N SER A 476 2.88 -32.72 20.83
CA SER A 476 3.78 -33.35 21.79
C SER A 476 4.89 -34.21 21.16
N LYS A 477 4.68 -34.70 19.93
CA LYS A 477 5.66 -35.48 19.17
C LYS A 477 6.53 -34.62 18.26
N LEU A 478 6.09 -33.39 17.95
CA LEU A 478 6.84 -32.40 17.19
C LEU A 478 7.75 -31.53 18.07
N ASP A 479 7.73 -31.75 19.39
CA ASP A 479 8.65 -31.11 20.32
C ASP A 479 10.10 -31.53 20.01
N VAL A 480 10.95 -30.53 19.76
CA VAL A 480 12.38 -30.73 19.48
C VAL A 480 13.05 -31.49 20.61
N ALA A 481 12.72 -31.21 21.87
CA ALA A 481 13.28 -31.91 23.02
C ALA A 481 12.86 -33.39 23.04
N TYR A 482 11.62 -33.68 22.67
CA TYR A 482 11.12 -35.05 22.56
C TYR A 482 11.79 -35.82 21.42
N ILE A 483 11.92 -35.20 20.24
CA ILE A 483 12.61 -35.79 19.08
C ILE A 483 14.06 -36.12 19.44
N ILE A 484 14.77 -35.17 20.07
CA ILE A 484 16.14 -35.39 20.53
C ILE A 484 16.20 -36.54 21.55
N SER A 485 15.27 -36.60 22.50
CA SER A 485 15.19 -37.72 23.46
C SER A 485 14.99 -39.07 22.77
N LYS A 486 14.17 -39.14 21.72
CA LYS A 486 14.00 -40.37 20.93
C LYS A 486 15.21 -40.74 20.11
N ILE A 487 15.96 -39.76 19.58
CA ILE A 487 17.26 -39.99 18.96
C ILE A 487 18.25 -40.59 19.97
N TYR A 488 18.29 -40.07 21.20
CA TYR A 488 19.10 -40.66 22.27
C TYR A 488 18.68 -42.09 22.64
N GLU A 489 17.39 -42.40 22.65
CA GLU A 489 16.93 -43.80 22.83
C GLU A 489 17.40 -44.71 21.70
N ILE A 490 17.43 -44.22 20.46
CA ILE A 490 17.98 -44.97 19.31
C ILE A 490 19.50 -45.18 19.48
N ASP A 491 20.24 -44.18 19.97
CA ASP A 491 21.67 -44.35 20.25
C ASP A 491 21.94 -45.37 21.37
N LYS A 492 21.07 -45.41 22.41
CA LYS A 492 21.11 -46.48 23.41
C LYS A 492 20.82 -47.85 22.79
N LEU A 493 19.87 -47.93 21.86
CA LEU A 493 19.57 -49.18 21.15
C LEU A 493 20.77 -49.65 20.31
N LYS A 494 21.54 -48.75 19.69
CA LYS A 494 22.78 -49.10 18.99
C LYS A 494 23.80 -49.75 19.92
N LEU A 495 23.96 -49.23 21.14
CA LEU A 495 24.86 -49.79 22.15
C LEU A 495 24.44 -51.18 22.66
N VAL A 496 23.13 -51.48 22.62
CA VAL A 496 22.60 -52.79 23.00
C VAL A 496 22.70 -53.80 21.86
N LEU A 497 22.51 -53.37 20.61
CA LEU A 497 22.49 -54.25 19.44
C LEU A 497 23.88 -54.52 18.84
N LEU A 498 24.83 -53.60 19.02
CA LEU A 498 26.15 -53.63 18.37
C LEU A 498 27.25 -53.70 19.44
N ASN A 499 28.28 -54.52 19.21
CA ASN A 499 29.48 -54.53 20.04
C ASN A 499 30.40 -53.32 19.72
N GLU A 500 31.44 -53.07 20.52
CA GLU A 500 32.28 -51.87 20.35
C GLU A 500 32.91 -51.76 18.95
N ASP A 501 33.39 -52.88 18.40
CA ASP A 501 34.00 -52.91 17.06
C ASP A 501 32.97 -52.60 15.95
N GLN A 502 31.76 -53.16 16.07
CA GLN A 502 30.65 -52.89 15.15
C GLN A 502 30.13 -51.45 15.28
N LEU A 503 30.13 -50.89 16.49
CA LEU A 503 29.73 -49.50 16.74
C LEU A 503 30.72 -48.53 16.12
N GLN A 504 32.03 -48.81 16.26
CA GLN A 504 33.07 -48.04 15.58
C GLN A 504 32.85 -48.07 14.06
N LEU A 505 32.65 -49.26 13.47
CA LEU A 505 32.38 -49.38 12.03
C LEU A 505 31.07 -48.70 11.60
N PHE A 506 30.02 -48.78 12.42
CA PHE A 506 28.72 -48.15 12.18
C PHE A 506 28.83 -46.62 12.19
N ASN A 507 29.62 -46.04 13.09
CA ASN A 507 29.87 -44.60 13.15
C ASN A 507 30.71 -44.09 11.97
N TYR A 508 31.45 -44.99 11.31
CA TYR A 508 32.19 -44.72 10.07
C TYR A 508 31.35 -44.94 8.80
N LEU A 509 30.06 -45.28 8.90
CA LEU A 509 29.19 -45.37 7.73
C LEU A 509 29.23 -44.03 6.97
N PRO A 510 29.56 -44.04 5.67
CA PRO A 510 29.75 -42.81 4.92
C PRO A 510 28.43 -42.06 4.82
N LYS A 511 28.50 -40.73 4.96
CA LYS A 511 27.35 -39.87 4.65
C LYS A 511 26.96 -40.10 3.19
N PRO A 512 25.66 -40.15 2.87
CA PRO A 512 25.21 -40.22 1.49
C PRO A 512 25.75 -39.00 0.74
N VAL A 513 26.44 -39.22 -0.38
CA VAL A 513 26.94 -38.16 -1.25
C VAL A 513 25.91 -37.97 -2.34
N ILE A 514 25.42 -36.76 -2.59
CA ILE A 514 24.55 -36.47 -3.73
C ILE A 514 25.46 -36.31 -4.95
N PRO A 515 25.48 -37.25 -5.92
CA PRO A 515 26.34 -37.12 -7.08
C PRO A 515 25.93 -35.92 -7.94
N SER A 516 26.91 -35.13 -8.41
CA SER A 516 26.68 -34.00 -9.32
C SER A 516 26.02 -34.41 -10.63
N ALA A 517 26.17 -35.68 -11.03
CA ALA A 517 25.55 -36.27 -12.22
C ALA A 517 24.00 -36.34 -12.19
N LEU A 518 23.35 -36.04 -11.06
CA LEU A 518 21.89 -35.96 -10.94
C LEU A 518 21.26 -34.72 -11.60
N PHE A 519 22.05 -33.72 -11.99
CA PHE A 519 21.54 -32.41 -12.41
C PHE A 519 21.84 -32.07 -13.88
N GLY A 520 21.99 -33.09 -14.73
CA GLY A 520 22.17 -32.94 -16.19
C GLY A 520 21.00 -33.55 -17.00
N ASP A 521 21.06 -33.44 -18.32
CA ASP A 521 19.96 -33.83 -19.23
C ASP A 521 19.60 -35.34 -19.18
N ASP A 522 20.51 -36.20 -18.69
CA ASP A 522 20.30 -37.64 -18.48
C ASP A 522 19.87 -38.01 -17.04
N ALA A 523 19.39 -37.06 -16.22
CA ALA A 523 19.14 -37.26 -14.80
C ALA A 523 18.25 -38.49 -14.50
N GLU A 524 17.22 -38.71 -15.31
CA GLU A 524 16.19 -39.72 -15.06
C GLU A 524 16.69 -41.17 -15.21
N SER A 525 17.67 -41.42 -16.10
CA SER A 525 18.28 -42.74 -16.27
C SER A 525 19.32 -43.04 -15.18
N LYS A 526 20.09 -42.02 -14.77
CA LYS A 526 21.13 -42.14 -13.73
C LYS A 526 20.53 -42.21 -12.31
N ILE A 527 19.35 -41.63 -12.09
CA ILE A 527 18.59 -41.75 -10.83
C ILE A 527 18.25 -43.21 -10.53
N LYS A 528 17.75 -43.97 -11.52
CA LYS A 528 17.41 -45.39 -11.34
C LYS A 528 18.62 -46.26 -10.97
N GLU A 529 19.79 -45.94 -11.50
CA GLU A 529 21.04 -46.65 -11.19
C GLU A 529 21.56 -46.32 -9.78
N ILE A 530 21.36 -45.09 -9.31
CA ILE A 530 21.70 -44.66 -7.95
C ILE A 530 20.72 -45.25 -6.91
N GLU A 531 19.43 -45.32 -7.22
CA GLU A 531 18.40 -45.94 -6.38
C GLU A 531 18.64 -47.43 -6.13
N ALA A 532 19.30 -48.12 -7.06
CA ALA A 532 19.66 -49.54 -6.92
C ALA A 532 20.76 -49.80 -5.87
N LYS A 533 21.55 -48.78 -5.49
CA LYS A 533 22.55 -48.90 -4.42
C LYS A 533 21.86 -48.83 -3.05
N LYS A 534 21.96 -49.91 -2.25
CA LYS A 534 21.38 -50.02 -0.88
C LYS A 534 21.62 -48.81 0.02
N ALA A 535 22.75 -48.12 -0.12
CA ALA A 535 23.08 -46.92 0.66
C ALA A 535 22.16 -45.72 0.38
N TYR A 536 21.60 -45.61 -0.83
CA TYR A 536 20.72 -44.52 -1.24
C TYR A 536 19.24 -44.90 -1.15
N GLN A 537 18.93 -46.19 -1.14
CA GLN A 537 17.58 -46.73 -1.02
C GLN A 537 16.83 -46.18 0.22
N PHE A 538 17.52 -45.93 1.33
CA PHE A 538 16.88 -45.41 2.56
C PHE A 538 16.56 -43.90 2.52
N ILE A 539 17.23 -43.14 1.66
CA ILE A 539 17.14 -41.67 1.62
C ILE A 539 16.30 -41.19 0.43
N LEU A 540 16.37 -41.93 -0.68
CA LEU A 540 15.71 -41.60 -1.95
C LEU A 540 14.40 -42.35 -2.17
N GLN A 541 14.04 -43.33 -1.32
CA GLN A 541 12.76 -44.03 -1.49
C GLN A 541 11.60 -43.05 -1.36
N ASP A 542 10.93 -42.81 -2.49
CA ASP A 542 9.60 -42.22 -2.49
C ASP A 542 8.65 -43.08 -1.66
N GLU A 543 7.65 -42.41 -1.06
CA GLU A 543 6.65 -43.09 -0.26
C GLU A 543 5.87 -44.07 -1.15
N LYS A 544 6.15 -45.37 -1.02
CA LYS A 544 5.50 -46.43 -1.80
C LYS A 544 3.98 -46.28 -1.70
N SER A 545 3.27 -46.51 -2.82
CA SER A 545 1.80 -46.48 -2.82
C SER A 545 1.25 -47.46 -1.77
N ASP A 546 0.12 -47.13 -1.14
CA ASP A 546 -0.46 -47.94 -0.06
C ASP A 546 -0.66 -49.41 -0.47
N LEU A 547 -1.00 -49.65 -1.74
CA LEU A 547 -1.20 -50.99 -2.31
C LEU A 547 0.11 -51.78 -2.39
N LEU A 548 1.21 -51.14 -2.79
CA LEU A 548 2.54 -51.74 -2.81
C LEU A 548 3.05 -52.06 -1.40
N LYS A 549 2.82 -51.16 -0.43
CA LYS A 549 3.13 -51.40 0.99
C LYS A 549 2.36 -52.62 1.52
N LEU A 550 1.08 -52.74 1.18
CA LEU A 550 0.23 -53.86 1.58
C LEU A 550 0.68 -55.18 0.95
N GLN A 551 1.10 -55.15 -0.33
CA GLN A 551 1.65 -56.32 -1.02
C GLN A 551 2.92 -56.84 -0.34
N GLU A 552 3.88 -55.97 -0.07
CA GLU A 552 5.13 -56.34 0.59
C GLU A 552 4.89 -56.84 2.02
N ALA A 553 3.95 -56.22 2.74
CA ALA A 553 3.52 -56.66 4.07
C ALA A 553 2.89 -58.07 4.02
N PHE A 554 2.02 -58.34 3.04
CA PHE A 554 1.42 -59.67 2.85
C PHE A 554 2.48 -60.73 2.53
N VAL A 555 3.41 -60.44 1.62
CA VAL A 555 4.52 -61.37 1.27
C VAL A 555 5.37 -61.66 2.51
N SER A 556 5.63 -60.64 3.33
CA SER A 556 6.39 -60.79 4.58
C SER A 556 5.61 -61.61 5.61
N PHE A 557 4.31 -61.39 5.75
CA PHE A 557 3.43 -62.18 6.61
C PHE A 557 3.38 -63.66 6.19
N ALA A 558 3.26 -63.94 4.89
CA ALA A 558 3.28 -65.29 4.34
C ALA A 558 4.63 -66.00 4.61
N LYS A 559 5.75 -65.28 4.54
CA LYS A 559 7.09 -65.80 4.90
C LYS A 559 7.21 -66.10 6.40
N LEU A 560 6.68 -65.23 7.26
CA LEU A 560 6.68 -65.44 8.72
C LEU A 560 5.88 -66.69 9.10
N LYS A 561 4.73 -66.93 8.47
CA LYS A 561 3.90 -68.12 8.72
C LYS A 561 4.58 -69.44 8.31
N LYS A 562 5.53 -69.39 7.36
CA LYS A 562 6.28 -70.57 6.88
C LYS A 562 7.46 -70.94 7.80
N LYS A 563 7.82 -70.12 8.78
CA LYS A 563 8.85 -70.45 9.78
C LYS A 563 8.32 -71.53 10.74
N LYS A 564 9.16 -72.53 11.05
CA LYS A 564 8.82 -73.62 11.99
C LYS A 564 8.70 -73.14 13.44
N GLU A 565 9.43 -72.09 13.83
CA GLU A 565 9.31 -71.41 15.13
C GLU A 565 9.31 -69.90 14.94
N LEU A 566 8.34 -69.23 15.58
CA LEU A 566 8.22 -67.78 15.59
C LEU A 566 9.00 -67.23 16.79
N THR A 567 9.88 -66.25 16.54
CA THR A 567 10.55 -65.54 17.62
C THR A 567 9.55 -64.68 18.41
N GLN A 568 9.90 -64.29 19.63
CA GLN A 568 9.05 -63.39 20.43
C GLN A 568 8.78 -62.06 19.71
N ILE A 569 9.74 -61.59 18.91
CA ILE A 569 9.60 -60.38 18.09
C ILE A 569 8.59 -60.61 16.96
N ASP A 570 8.65 -61.76 16.29
CA ASP A 570 7.68 -62.12 15.23
C ASP A 570 6.25 -62.16 15.78
N LYS A 571 6.05 -62.68 17.00
CA LYS A 571 4.74 -62.71 17.69
C LYS A 571 4.23 -61.31 18.03
N ASN A 572 5.09 -60.47 18.61
CA ASN A 572 4.73 -59.10 18.97
C ASN A 572 4.40 -58.24 17.74
N ILE A 573 5.09 -58.44 16.61
CA ILE A 573 4.79 -57.74 15.35
C ILE A 573 3.40 -58.12 14.84
N ILE A 574 3.05 -59.42 14.89
CA ILE A 574 1.73 -59.89 14.46
C ILE A 574 0.62 -59.36 15.39
N GLU A 575 0.89 -59.23 16.68
CA GLU A 575 -0.07 -58.74 17.68
C GLU A 575 -0.37 -57.23 17.57
N ILE A 576 0.57 -56.44 17.06
CA ILE A 576 0.41 -54.98 16.87
C ILE A 576 -0.29 -54.63 15.54
N LEU A 577 -0.42 -55.59 14.62
CA LEU A 577 -1.15 -55.39 13.36
C LEU A 577 -2.66 -55.24 13.62
N ASP A 578 -3.30 -54.40 12.80
CA ASP A 578 -4.74 -54.18 12.83
C ASP A 578 -5.50 -55.50 12.58
N GLU A 579 -6.52 -55.80 13.40
CA GLU A 579 -7.28 -57.05 13.37
C GLU A 579 -7.91 -57.28 11.97
N ASP A 580 -8.34 -56.21 11.32
CA ASP A 580 -8.88 -56.22 9.95
C ASP A 580 -7.82 -56.62 8.90
N ILE A 581 -6.57 -56.20 9.09
CA ILE A 581 -5.45 -56.52 8.18
C ILE A 581 -5.02 -57.96 8.37
N ILE A 582 -5.01 -58.43 9.62
CA ILE A 582 -4.74 -59.82 9.96
C ILE A 582 -5.79 -60.72 9.30
N GLU A 583 -7.07 -60.38 9.41
CA GLU A 583 -8.15 -61.12 8.79
C GLU A 583 -8.08 -61.11 7.26
N LEU A 584 -7.77 -59.96 6.66
CA LEU A 584 -7.51 -59.83 5.22
C LEU A 584 -6.37 -60.76 4.78
N PHE A 585 -5.24 -60.76 5.50
CA PHE A 585 -4.09 -61.59 5.18
C PHE A 585 -4.36 -63.08 5.38
N TYR A 586 -5.16 -63.46 6.38
CA TYR A 586 -5.60 -64.85 6.53
C TYR A 586 -6.50 -65.30 5.38
N THR A 587 -7.41 -64.45 4.93
CA THR A 587 -8.31 -64.73 3.80
C THR A 587 -7.53 -64.86 2.49
N LEU A 588 -6.62 -63.93 2.20
CA LEU A 588 -5.77 -63.94 1.01
C LEU A 588 -4.82 -65.16 0.97
N ASN A 589 -4.33 -65.62 2.12
CA ASN A 589 -3.46 -66.79 2.18
C ASN A 589 -4.19 -68.12 2.02
N LYS A 590 -5.53 -68.14 2.15
CA LYS A 590 -6.37 -69.33 1.96
C LYS A 590 -6.70 -69.58 0.48
N ASP A 591 -6.75 -68.52 -0.34
CA ASP A 591 -7.03 -68.55 -1.79
C ASP A 591 -5.82 -68.04 -2.60
N GLN A 592 -4.82 -68.90 -2.78
CA GLN A 592 -3.55 -68.54 -3.44
C GLN A 592 -3.73 -68.09 -4.91
N SER A 593 -4.78 -68.55 -5.60
CA SER A 593 -5.15 -68.19 -6.97
C SER A 593 -5.74 -66.77 -7.12
N LYS A 594 -6.38 -66.23 -6.08
CA LYS A 594 -6.88 -64.83 -6.08
C LYS A 594 -5.74 -63.81 -5.99
N LEU A 595 -4.61 -64.21 -5.39
CA LEU A 595 -3.43 -63.37 -5.23
C LEU A 595 -2.76 -63.06 -6.57
N ASP A 596 -2.62 -64.09 -7.41
CA ASP A 596 -2.05 -63.94 -8.76
C ASP A 596 -2.94 -63.05 -9.64
N GLN A 597 -4.26 -63.10 -9.48
CA GLN A 597 -5.17 -62.19 -10.19
C GLN A 597 -5.06 -60.73 -9.71
N ILE A 598 -4.92 -60.49 -8.40
CA ILE A 598 -4.90 -59.13 -7.81
C ILE A 598 -3.56 -58.41 -8.05
N PHE A 599 -2.44 -59.13 -8.04
CA PHE A 599 -1.09 -58.53 -8.11
C PHE A 599 -0.42 -58.61 -9.49
N ASN A 600 -0.88 -59.46 -10.42
CA ASN A 600 -0.32 -59.52 -11.78
C ASN A 600 -0.79 -58.38 -12.70
N GLN A 601 -1.77 -57.57 -12.30
CA GLN A 601 -2.26 -56.47 -13.13
C GLN A 601 -1.30 -55.25 -13.20
N LYS A 602 -0.14 -55.30 -12.51
CA LYS A 602 0.85 -54.21 -12.52
C LYS A 602 2.31 -54.68 -12.60
N LEU A 603 2.56 -55.91 -13.05
CA LEU A 603 3.92 -56.46 -13.24
C LEU A 603 4.42 -56.39 -14.71
N SER A 604 3.70 -55.73 -15.62
CA SER A 604 4.12 -55.56 -17.02
C SER A 604 4.78 -54.21 -17.33
N LEU A 605 4.99 -53.33 -16.35
CA LEU A 605 5.51 -51.97 -16.60
C LEU A 605 6.91 -51.68 -16.04
N ASN A 606 7.59 -52.62 -15.38
CA ASN A 606 8.92 -52.39 -14.79
C ASN A 606 9.95 -53.52 -15.02
N LEU A 607 9.72 -54.45 -15.95
CA LEU A 607 10.62 -55.59 -16.20
C LEU A 607 11.00 -55.80 -17.68
N GLN A 608 10.97 -54.76 -18.51
CA GLN A 608 11.73 -54.76 -19.76
C GLN A 608 12.90 -53.79 -19.62
N VAL A 609 14.05 -54.29 -19.17
CA VAL A 609 15.37 -54.16 -19.82
C VAL A 609 16.27 -55.17 -19.13
N SER A 610 16.43 -56.36 -19.73
CA SER A 610 17.53 -57.28 -19.46
C SER A 610 18.28 -57.53 -20.76
N GLU A 611 19.58 -57.22 -20.69
CA GLU A 611 20.71 -57.65 -21.50
C GLU A 611 20.96 -57.07 -22.92
N PRO A 612 22.21 -56.69 -23.23
CA PRO A 612 22.62 -56.17 -24.54
C PRO A 612 23.03 -57.32 -25.46
N ASP A 613 22.53 -57.31 -26.71
CA ASP A 613 23.01 -58.19 -27.75
C ASP A 613 23.84 -57.43 -28.80
N PHE A 614 25.03 -57.97 -29.04
CA PHE A 614 26.06 -57.46 -29.94
C PHE A 614 25.87 -58.09 -31.32
N LYS A 615 25.66 -57.30 -32.41
CA LYS A 615 26.17 -57.63 -33.76
C LYS A 615 26.06 -56.51 -34.81
N LYS A 616 27.22 -56.33 -35.46
CA LYS A 616 27.66 -55.63 -36.68
C LYS A 616 26.73 -55.62 -37.91
N SER A 617 26.74 -54.49 -38.63
CA SER A 617 27.18 -54.31 -40.04
C SER A 617 27.16 -52.80 -40.39
N HIS A 618 28.28 -52.13 -40.67
CA HIS A 618 28.81 -51.74 -42.02
C HIS A 618 27.73 -51.23 -43.01
N SER A 619 27.87 -50.12 -43.77
CA SER A 619 29.02 -49.28 -44.12
C SER A 619 28.60 -48.12 -45.07
N ILE A 620 29.27 -46.96 -44.94
CA ILE A 620 29.83 -46.02 -45.97
C ILE A 620 28.91 -45.04 -46.74
N ALA A 621 29.14 -43.74 -46.52
CA ALA A 621 29.76 -42.73 -47.44
C ALA A 621 29.36 -41.31 -46.98
N ASP A 622 30.21 -40.52 -46.31
CA ASP A 622 31.34 -39.68 -46.79
C ASP A 622 30.96 -38.61 -47.82
N VAL A 623 31.09 -37.33 -47.43
CA VAL A 623 31.81 -36.27 -48.18
C VAL A 623 32.45 -35.30 -47.17
N ASP A 624 33.66 -34.90 -47.55
CA ASP A 624 34.81 -34.35 -46.85
C ASP A 624 34.99 -32.84 -47.11
N TYR A 625 35.76 -32.10 -46.30
CA TYR A 625 37.05 -31.46 -46.67
C TYR A 625 37.53 -30.30 -45.75
N SER A 626 38.80 -30.46 -45.31
CA SER A 626 39.91 -29.52 -44.97
C SER A 626 39.78 -28.43 -43.89
N ASP A 627 40.60 -28.37 -42.82
CA ASP A 627 42.09 -28.23 -42.64
C ASP A 627 42.66 -26.81 -42.78
N ASP A 628 43.26 -26.30 -41.69
CA ASP A 628 44.63 -25.73 -41.67
C ASP A 628 45.09 -25.31 -40.24
N GLN A 629 46.34 -25.67 -39.92
CA GLN A 629 47.14 -25.29 -38.74
C GLN A 629 48.06 -24.06 -39.07
N PRO A 630 49.16 -23.75 -38.33
CA PRO A 630 49.34 -23.27 -36.94
C PRO A 630 50.18 -21.96 -36.88
N ASN A 631 50.41 -21.36 -35.69
CA ASN A 631 51.75 -20.94 -35.22
C ASN A 631 51.80 -20.17 -33.87
N SER A 632 53.00 -20.23 -33.31
CA SER A 632 53.54 -19.84 -32.01
C SER A 632 53.82 -18.35 -31.73
N ILE A 633 53.72 -17.98 -30.44
CA ILE A 633 54.51 -17.05 -29.55
C ILE A 633 55.49 -16.04 -30.21
N PRO A 634 55.62 -14.77 -29.74
CA PRO A 634 56.54 -14.45 -28.62
C PRO A 634 56.10 -13.34 -27.61
N TYR A 635 56.65 -13.48 -26.41
CA TYR A 635 56.98 -12.49 -25.37
C TYR A 635 57.39 -11.08 -25.85
N LEU A 636 57.02 -10.01 -25.11
CA LEU A 636 57.92 -9.17 -24.27
C LEU A 636 57.28 -7.86 -23.74
N ARG A 637 57.47 -7.66 -22.42
CA ARG A 637 57.81 -6.41 -21.67
C ARG A 637 56.89 -5.17 -21.65
N SER A 638 56.29 -5.01 -20.46
CA SER A 638 56.57 -3.99 -19.43
C SER A 638 56.58 -2.48 -19.74
N ARG A 639 55.82 -1.80 -18.86
CA ARG A 639 56.03 -0.48 -18.24
C ARG A 639 55.73 0.78 -19.07
N SER A 640 54.58 1.37 -18.73
CA SER A 640 54.53 2.62 -17.93
C SER A 640 53.37 2.52 -16.96
#